data_AF-A0A3M4YHS7-F1
#
_entry.id   AF-A0A3M4YHS7-F1
#
_cell.length_a   1.000
_cell.length_b   1.000
_cell.length_c   1.000
_cell.angle_alpha   90.00
_cell.angle_beta   90.00
_cell.angle_gamma   90.00
#
_symmetry.space_group_name_H-M   'P 1'
#
loop_
_entity.id
_entity.type
_entity.pdbx_description
1 polymer ?
#
loop_
_entity_poly.entity_id
_entity_poly.type
_entity_poly.pdbx_seq_one_letter_code
_entity_poly.pdbx_strand_id
1 'polypeptide(L)'
;MHHAIHREPRMKRSLVILAIIIAILAGGAGWYVNSKQPVRDGEIAMSHLQAPVTLRYDERGVPHIRAESEADLYRALGYAHAQDRLFQMEMLRRLARGELAEILGPNLVETDKLFRTLRIREHADAYVARQDKNTPTWKALEAYIDGVNQYQDTHARPMEFDALGIPKRRFTTEDTVSIGGYLAYSFAAAFRTEPLLTYVRDQLGPQYLKVFDLDWHPDGMLGSKPALASADWKGLAQLAQLSHKALEGAGLPQFEGSNAWVISGSRTQSGKPILAGDPHIRFSVPSVWYEAQLSAPGFELYGHFPGLNPFAFLGHNMDFGWSLTMFQNDDVDLIAEKTNPDNPNQVWYHGQWVDMKRTEQQIAVKGQAPVTLTLLESPHGPIVNNVMGKNAGQTPIAMWWSFLVSANPVLDGFYEANRADTLDKMRSAAEKIQSPGLNIVWANAKGDIGWWAAAQLPTRPQGVNPSFILDGSTAQADKLGFYPFSANPHEENPARGYIVSANFQPLSPTGMQIPGYYNPAERGQELNRQLSDSTIKWDLAASKALQLGTQTDYAPSILKPLIPVLRSVVSDPDEIALVERLASWKGDYPVDSVGATLFNQFLFDLTEETFHDELGDTMFETLLSTRVLDAALPRLAADADSPWWNNRNSPHEESRANTVKVAWRATVSHLRSLYGTNPDEWVWGKAHTLTQGHPLGSQKPLDMIFNVGPYAAPGTHEVPNNLSSSIRPAPWPVGYGPSTRRLIDFADPAHSLGINPVGQSGVPFDKHYSDQAKAFVSGEYVPQRFSEKDVAEHTEGVLRLVPGE
;
A
#
# COMPACT_ATOMS: atom_id res chain seq x y z
N MET A 1 78.18 -37.85 -1.06
CA MET A 1 76.82 -38.39 -1.26
C MET A 1 75.84 -37.54 -0.46
N HIS A 2 74.96 -36.82 -1.16
CA HIS A 2 73.66 -36.25 -0.76
C HIS A 2 73.42 -35.81 0.71
N HIS A 3 73.42 -34.49 0.93
CA HIS A 3 72.61 -33.87 2.00
C HIS A 3 71.29 -33.38 1.40
N ALA A 4 70.20 -34.08 1.75
CA ALA A 4 68.84 -33.68 1.43
C ALA A 4 68.41 -32.53 2.36
N ILE A 5 68.15 -31.37 1.79
CA ILE A 5 67.53 -30.23 2.48
C ILE A 5 66.03 -30.52 2.56
N HIS A 6 65.55 -30.94 3.73
CA HIS A 6 64.12 -30.96 4.04
C HIS A 6 63.58 -29.52 4.01
N ARG A 7 62.89 -29.14 2.93
CA ARG A 7 61.97 -28.00 2.92
C ARG A 7 60.73 -28.41 3.72
N GLU A 8 60.70 -28.09 5.02
CA GLU A 8 59.46 -28.12 5.78
C GLU A 8 58.45 -27.07 5.25
N PRO A 9 57.14 -27.30 5.39
CA PRO A 9 56.14 -26.72 4.51
C PRO A 9 55.76 -25.29 4.96
N ARG A 10 56.33 -24.27 4.33
CA ARG A 10 55.86 -22.87 4.44
C ARG A 10 54.35 -22.74 4.21
N MET A 11 53.78 -23.61 3.37
CA MET A 11 52.34 -23.70 3.09
C MET A 11 51.49 -23.99 4.33
N LYS A 12 51.96 -24.81 5.28
CA LYS A 12 51.18 -25.13 6.51
C LYS A 12 51.07 -23.93 7.45
N ARG A 13 52.12 -23.11 7.57
CA ARG A 13 52.10 -21.91 8.43
C ARG A 13 51.20 -20.81 7.85
N SER A 14 51.25 -20.59 6.53
CA SER A 14 50.35 -19.63 5.86
C SER A 14 48.88 -20.05 5.96
N LEU A 15 48.57 -21.35 5.86
CA LEU A 15 47.21 -21.86 6.04
C LEU A 15 46.72 -21.72 7.49
N VAL A 16 47.58 -21.93 8.48
CA VAL A 16 47.24 -21.73 9.90
C VAL A 16 47.00 -20.25 10.20
N ILE A 17 47.86 -19.35 9.70
CA ILE A 17 47.66 -17.90 9.87
C ILE A 17 46.37 -17.45 9.18
N LEU A 18 46.10 -17.93 7.96
CA LEU A 18 44.85 -17.65 7.25
C LEU A 18 43.64 -18.17 8.03
N ALA A 19 43.70 -19.38 8.58
CA ALA A 19 42.64 -19.95 9.40
C ALA A 19 42.40 -19.13 10.68
N ILE A 20 43.46 -18.66 11.34
CA ILE A 20 43.36 -17.77 12.51
C ILE A 20 42.72 -16.43 12.13
N ILE A 21 43.12 -15.82 11.01
CA ILE A 21 42.53 -14.57 10.53
C ILE A 21 41.03 -14.76 10.22
N ILE A 22 40.67 -15.83 9.51
CA ILE A 22 39.27 -16.17 9.23
C ILE A 22 38.49 -16.36 10.53
N ALA A 23 39.04 -17.08 11.51
CA ALA A 23 38.40 -17.29 12.81
C ALA A 23 38.19 -15.97 13.58
N ILE A 24 39.17 -15.07 13.56
CA ILE A 24 39.06 -13.74 14.20
C ILE A 24 38.00 -12.89 13.49
N LEU A 25 38.01 -12.86 12.16
CA LEU A 25 37.01 -12.11 11.37
C LEU A 25 35.60 -12.67 11.59
N ALA A 26 35.45 -13.99 11.62
CA ALA A 26 34.18 -14.66 11.91
C ALA A 26 33.71 -14.37 13.34
N GLY A 27 34.62 -14.43 14.33
CA GLY A 27 34.31 -14.08 15.72
C GLY A 27 33.90 -12.61 15.88
N GLY A 28 34.59 -11.69 15.19
CA GLY A 28 34.25 -10.27 15.18
C GLY A 28 32.90 -9.98 14.51
N ALA A 29 32.63 -10.63 13.37
CA ALA A 29 31.33 -10.52 12.69
C ALA A 29 30.19 -11.10 13.54
N GLY A 30 30.40 -12.24 14.19
CA GLY A 30 29.44 -12.84 15.11
C GLY A 30 29.13 -11.94 16.30
N TRP A 31 30.16 -11.38 16.94
CA TRP A 31 29.97 -10.41 18.03
C TRP A 31 29.23 -9.16 17.56
N TYR A 32 29.60 -8.61 16.39
CA TYR A 32 28.92 -7.45 15.80
C TYR A 32 27.44 -7.73 15.59
N VAL A 33 27.08 -8.82 14.89
CA VAL A 33 25.68 -9.20 14.65
C VAL A 33 24.93 -9.40 15.96
N ASN A 34 25.49 -10.15 16.91
CA ASN A 34 24.87 -10.42 18.21
C ASN A 34 24.61 -9.13 19.01
N SER A 35 25.51 -8.15 18.95
CA SER A 35 25.36 -6.86 19.65
C SER A 35 24.21 -5.99 19.13
N LYS A 36 23.63 -6.34 17.97
CA LYS A 36 22.50 -5.63 17.34
C LYS A 36 21.19 -6.41 17.44
N GLN A 37 21.18 -7.60 18.01
CA GLN A 37 19.97 -8.42 18.10
C GLN A 37 19.01 -7.87 19.17
N PRO A 38 17.68 -8.06 18.99
CA PRO A 38 16.68 -7.74 20.00
C PRO A 38 16.97 -8.41 21.35
N VAL A 39 16.71 -7.70 22.45
CA VAL A 39 16.75 -8.25 23.81
C VAL A 39 15.32 -8.62 24.21
N ARG A 40 15.05 -9.92 24.36
CA ARG A 40 13.71 -10.44 24.69
C ARG A 40 13.63 -11.08 26.09
N ASP A 41 14.73 -11.06 26.82
CA ASP A 41 14.86 -11.65 28.15
C ASP A 41 15.66 -10.76 29.10
N GLY A 42 15.26 -10.77 30.37
CA GLY A 42 15.98 -10.11 31.46
C GLY A 42 15.28 -8.86 31.97
N GLU A 43 16.05 -7.98 32.60
CA GLU A 43 15.55 -6.71 33.14
C GLU A 43 16.33 -5.53 32.56
N ILE A 44 15.63 -4.47 32.17
CA ILE A 44 16.22 -3.23 31.65
C ILE A 44 15.62 -2.05 32.43
N ALA A 45 16.50 -1.19 32.94
CA ALA A 45 16.09 0.06 33.57
C ALA A 45 15.64 1.07 32.50
N MET A 46 14.49 1.69 32.71
CA MET A 46 13.90 2.66 31.80
C MET A 46 13.42 3.88 32.58
N SER A 47 13.84 5.07 32.17
CA SER A 47 13.44 6.32 32.82
C SER A 47 11.96 6.60 32.57
N HIS A 48 11.34 7.37 33.47
CA HIS A 48 9.93 7.79 33.41
C HIS A 48 8.86 6.69 33.51
N LEU A 49 9.24 5.43 33.80
CA LEU A 49 8.28 4.42 34.20
C LEU A 49 7.80 4.67 35.63
N GLN A 50 6.48 4.58 35.86
CA GLN A 50 5.89 4.71 37.19
C GLN A 50 5.89 3.37 37.93
N ALA A 51 5.72 2.27 37.18
CA ALA A 51 5.78 0.91 37.68
C ALA A 51 6.51 -0.01 36.69
N PRO A 52 6.98 -1.19 37.12
CA PRO A 52 7.53 -2.19 36.21
C PRO A 52 6.52 -2.63 35.14
N VAL A 53 7.00 -2.80 33.91
CA VAL A 53 6.23 -3.34 32.77
C VAL A 53 6.80 -4.69 32.39
N THR A 54 5.94 -5.69 32.16
CA THR A 54 6.36 -7.02 31.69
C THR A 54 6.01 -7.20 30.23
N LEU A 55 6.99 -7.61 29.42
CA LEU A 55 6.83 -8.00 28.02
C LEU A 55 7.13 -9.48 27.92
N ARG A 56 6.12 -10.30 27.61
CA ARG A 56 6.32 -11.70 27.25
C ARG A 56 6.36 -11.83 25.74
N TYR A 57 7.38 -12.48 25.19
CA TYR A 57 7.50 -12.70 23.76
C TYR A 57 7.04 -14.11 23.41
N ASP A 58 6.10 -14.22 22.48
CA ASP A 58 5.60 -15.52 21.97
C ASP A 58 6.61 -16.16 20.99
N GLU A 59 6.25 -17.33 20.47
CA GLU A 59 7.04 -18.11 19.50
C GLU A 59 7.26 -17.41 18.16
N ARG A 60 6.55 -16.30 17.89
CA ARG A 60 6.69 -15.44 16.69
C ARG A 60 7.35 -14.10 17.02
N GLY A 61 7.76 -13.89 18.27
CA GLY A 61 8.39 -12.67 18.72
C GLY A 61 7.41 -11.52 18.98
N VAL A 62 6.11 -11.80 19.07
CA VAL A 62 5.09 -10.80 19.40
C VAL A 62 5.15 -10.46 20.89
N PRO A 63 5.31 -9.17 21.27
CA PRO A 63 5.28 -8.77 22.66
C PRO A 63 3.85 -8.68 23.22
N HIS A 64 3.64 -9.36 24.34
CA HIS A 64 2.48 -9.24 25.21
C HIS A 64 2.85 -8.33 26.38
N ILE A 65 2.47 -7.07 26.28
CA ILE A 65 2.88 -5.98 27.17
C ILE A 65 1.82 -5.78 28.26
N ARG A 66 2.22 -5.97 29.51
CA ARG A 66 1.38 -5.77 30.69
C ARG A 66 1.97 -4.69 31.59
N ALA A 67 1.19 -3.64 31.83
CA ALA A 67 1.57 -2.48 32.64
C ALA A 67 0.47 -2.12 33.65
N GLU A 68 0.83 -1.35 34.68
CA GLU A 68 -0.13 -0.82 35.67
C GLU A 68 -0.74 0.53 35.24
N SER A 69 -0.25 1.14 34.16
CA SER A 69 -0.77 2.38 33.59
C SER A 69 -0.64 2.39 32.07
N GLU A 70 -1.55 3.08 31.37
CA GLU A 70 -1.44 3.25 29.92
C GLU A 70 -0.18 4.04 29.50
N ALA A 71 0.28 4.98 30.33
CA ALA A 71 1.49 5.75 30.02
C ALA A 71 2.72 4.82 29.96
N ASP A 72 2.87 3.93 30.93
CA ASP A 72 3.95 2.94 30.95
C ASP A 72 3.78 1.90 29.83
N LEU A 73 2.53 1.52 29.53
CA LEU A 73 2.18 0.62 28.42
C LEU A 73 2.64 1.16 27.06
N TYR A 74 2.28 2.41 26.73
CA TYR A 74 2.65 3.02 25.47
C TYR A 74 4.16 3.28 25.38
N ARG A 75 4.81 3.63 26.49
CA ARG A 75 6.27 3.77 26.55
C ARG A 75 6.97 2.44 26.29
N ALA A 76 6.51 1.35 26.89
CA ALA A 76 7.04 0.02 26.63
C ALA A 76 6.79 -0.45 25.19
N LEU A 77 5.61 -0.14 24.62
CA LEU A 77 5.33 -0.39 23.21
C LEU A 77 6.31 0.35 22.30
N GLY A 78 6.60 1.63 22.58
CA GLY A 78 7.59 2.41 21.83
C GLY A 78 8.98 1.78 21.87
N TYR A 79 9.40 1.33 23.05
CA TYR A 79 10.67 0.64 23.24
C TYR A 79 10.77 -0.66 22.42
N ALA A 80 9.77 -1.55 22.56
CA ALA A 80 9.75 -2.83 21.84
C ALA A 80 9.64 -2.65 20.32
N HIS A 81 8.80 -1.72 19.88
CA HIS A 81 8.63 -1.43 18.46
C HIS A 81 9.93 -0.86 17.85
N ALA A 82 10.64 0.02 18.56
CA ALA A 82 11.96 0.50 18.13
C ALA A 82 13.00 -0.63 18.10
N GLN A 83 12.97 -1.54 19.08
CA GLN A 83 13.87 -2.70 19.11
C GLN A 83 13.83 -3.52 17.82
N ASP A 84 12.63 -3.81 17.33
CA ASP A 84 12.46 -4.65 16.15
C ASP A 84 12.47 -3.83 14.83
N ARG A 85 12.11 -2.53 14.85
CA ARG A 85 11.76 -1.76 13.62
C ARG A 85 12.46 -0.40 13.46
N LEU A 86 13.50 -0.07 14.22
CA LEU A 86 14.12 1.27 14.21
C LEU A 86 14.52 1.75 12.80
N PHE A 87 15.08 0.88 11.95
CA PHE A 87 15.43 1.24 10.56
C PHE A 87 14.21 1.53 9.69
N GLN A 88 13.14 0.73 9.81
CA GLN A 88 11.87 0.99 9.12
C GLN A 88 11.31 2.36 9.52
N MET A 89 11.30 2.68 10.82
CA MET A 89 10.84 3.98 11.33
C MET A 89 11.68 5.14 10.79
N GLU A 90 13.00 4.98 10.71
CA GLU A 90 13.92 5.98 10.16
C GLU A 90 13.65 6.27 8.68
N MET A 91 13.46 5.24 7.87
CA MET A 91 13.16 5.40 6.44
C MET A 91 11.78 6.04 6.24
N LEU A 92 10.77 5.61 6.99
CA LEU A 92 9.40 6.15 6.90
C LEU A 92 9.36 7.66 7.21
N ARG A 93 9.97 8.10 8.32
CA ARG A 93 9.96 9.53 8.68
C ARG A 93 10.70 10.37 7.64
N ARG A 94 11.78 9.85 7.06
CA ARG A 94 12.58 10.57 6.07
C ARG A 94 11.86 10.67 4.74
N LEU A 95 11.20 9.60 4.29
CA LEU A 95 10.35 9.66 3.09
C LEU A 95 9.25 10.70 3.29
N ALA A 96 8.47 10.56 4.36
CA ALA A 96 7.32 11.42 4.65
C ALA A 96 7.69 12.91 4.77
N ARG A 97 8.89 13.21 5.28
CA ARG A 97 9.39 14.57 5.44
C ARG A 97 10.24 15.07 4.27
N GLY A 98 10.49 14.25 3.23
CA GLY A 98 11.37 14.57 2.11
C GLY A 98 12.82 14.81 2.53
N GLU A 99 13.43 13.81 3.16
CA GLU A 99 14.78 13.81 3.77
C GLU A 99 15.59 12.55 3.45
N LEU A 100 15.24 11.80 2.39
CA LEU A 100 15.96 10.58 2.00
C LEU A 100 17.30 10.89 1.31
N ALA A 101 17.37 11.94 0.50
CA ALA A 101 18.58 12.32 -0.22
C ALA A 101 19.74 12.68 0.74
N GLU A 102 19.42 13.13 1.95
CA GLU A 102 20.39 13.43 3.00
C GLU A 102 21.28 12.22 3.35
N ILE A 103 20.72 11.01 3.30
CA ILE A 103 21.41 9.78 3.72
C ILE A 103 21.65 8.77 2.59
N LEU A 104 20.87 8.84 1.51
CA LEU A 104 20.95 7.94 0.35
C LEU A 104 21.50 8.63 -0.91
N GLY A 105 21.65 9.96 -0.89
CA GLY A 105 22.35 10.71 -1.93
C GLY A 105 21.47 11.21 -3.08
N PRO A 106 22.11 11.66 -4.18
CA PRO A 106 21.48 12.50 -5.20
C PRO A 106 20.34 11.84 -5.96
N ASN A 107 20.31 10.51 -6.05
CA ASN A 107 19.27 9.77 -6.77
C ASN A 107 17.87 9.96 -6.16
N LEU A 108 17.76 10.40 -4.90
CA LEU A 108 16.49 10.61 -4.21
C LEU A 108 16.09 12.08 -4.07
N VAL A 109 16.84 13.01 -4.68
CA VAL A 109 16.52 14.45 -4.63
C VAL A 109 15.14 14.72 -5.23
N GLU A 110 14.78 14.10 -6.35
CA GLU A 110 13.47 14.32 -6.98
C GLU A 110 12.33 13.75 -6.12
N THR A 111 12.54 12.62 -5.45
CA THR A 111 11.61 12.08 -4.46
C THR A 111 11.42 13.05 -3.30
N ASP A 112 12.52 13.57 -2.72
CA ASP A 112 12.43 14.53 -1.62
C ASP A 112 11.70 15.80 -2.05
N LYS A 113 12.02 16.35 -3.23
CA LYS A 113 11.32 17.53 -3.75
C LYS A 113 9.83 17.29 -3.93
N LEU A 114 9.43 16.12 -4.43
CA LEU A 114 8.01 15.75 -4.53
C LEU A 114 7.34 15.81 -3.15
N PHE A 115 7.91 15.13 -2.15
CA PHE A 115 7.34 15.11 -0.79
C PHE A 115 7.32 16.49 -0.10
N ARG A 116 8.30 17.37 -0.38
CA ARG A 116 8.24 18.78 0.06
C ARG A 116 7.12 19.56 -0.62
N THR A 117 6.87 19.28 -1.89
CA THR A 117 5.84 19.94 -2.69
C THR A 117 4.44 19.57 -2.24
N LEU A 118 4.25 18.34 -1.73
CA LEU A 118 2.99 17.88 -1.12
C LEU A 118 2.66 18.57 0.22
N ARG A 119 3.59 19.33 0.81
CA ARG A 119 3.42 20.05 2.10
C ARG A 119 3.10 19.17 3.32
N ILE A 120 3.33 17.86 3.23
CA ILE A 120 3.05 16.90 4.34
C ILE A 120 3.77 17.33 5.61
N ARG A 121 5.06 17.71 5.50
CA ARG A 121 5.87 18.16 6.63
C ARG A 121 5.31 19.43 7.28
N GLU A 122 5.04 20.47 6.50
CA GLU A 122 4.52 21.75 7.02
C GLU A 122 3.14 21.54 7.67
N HIS A 123 2.30 20.69 7.08
CA HIS A 123 1.01 20.32 7.66
C HIS A 123 1.19 19.56 8.99
N ALA A 124 2.09 18.58 9.06
CA ALA A 124 2.34 17.82 10.29
C ALA A 124 2.87 18.71 11.43
N ASP A 125 3.82 19.59 11.13
CA ASP A 125 4.38 20.54 12.09
C ASP A 125 3.28 21.49 12.62
N ALA A 126 2.40 21.99 11.74
CA ALA A 126 1.25 22.82 12.13
C ALA A 126 0.17 22.05 12.90
N TYR A 127 -0.12 20.80 12.50
CA TYR A 127 -1.07 19.92 13.17
C TYR A 127 -0.65 19.67 14.62
N VAL A 128 0.62 19.35 14.86
CA VAL A 128 1.17 19.12 16.21
C VAL A 128 1.12 20.39 17.05
N ALA A 129 1.49 21.54 16.47
CA ALA A 129 1.52 22.81 17.20
C ALA A 129 0.15 23.23 17.77
N ARG A 130 -0.96 22.79 17.16
CA ARG A 130 -2.33 23.11 17.59
C ARG A 130 -2.99 22.08 18.52
N GLN A 131 -2.37 20.93 18.79
CA GLN A 131 -2.98 19.89 19.63
C GLN A 131 -3.01 20.29 21.11
N ASP A 132 -4.08 19.91 21.81
CA ASP A 132 -4.10 19.95 23.28
C ASP A 132 -3.24 18.80 23.83
N LYS A 133 -2.12 19.17 24.45
CA LYS A 133 -1.14 18.22 24.98
C LYS A 133 -1.61 17.48 26.23
N ASN A 134 -2.77 17.85 26.78
CA ASN A 134 -3.33 17.21 27.98
C ASN A 134 -4.28 16.05 27.67
N THR A 135 -4.66 15.86 26.40
CA THR A 135 -5.58 14.79 26.01
C THR A 135 -4.96 13.40 26.24
N PRO A 136 -5.78 12.37 26.50
CA PRO A 136 -5.28 11.00 26.61
C PRO A 136 -4.54 10.53 25.36
N THR A 137 -5.06 10.85 24.17
CA THR A 137 -4.40 10.58 22.88
C THR A 137 -2.99 11.16 22.83
N TRP A 138 -2.82 12.43 23.20
CA TRP A 138 -1.51 13.08 23.13
C TRP A 138 -0.52 12.47 24.12
N LYS A 139 -0.96 12.21 25.36
CA LYS A 139 -0.11 11.58 26.39
C LYS A 139 0.34 10.18 25.98
N ALA A 140 -0.53 9.40 25.34
CA ALA A 140 -0.18 8.09 24.79
C ALA A 140 0.88 8.19 23.69
N LEU A 141 0.72 9.15 22.75
CA LEU A 141 1.69 9.40 21.69
C LEU A 141 3.04 9.85 22.25
N GLU A 142 3.07 10.78 23.21
CA GLU A 142 4.30 11.27 23.82
C GLU A 142 5.04 10.16 24.58
N ALA A 143 4.32 9.35 25.36
CA ALA A 143 4.90 8.21 26.06
C ALA A 143 5.51 7.19 25.07
N TYR A 144 4.83 6.88 23.97
CA TYR A 144 5.35 6.02 22.92
C TYR A 144 6.64 6.57 22.29
N ILE A 145 6.65 7.86 21.91
CA ILE A 145 7.85 8.49 21.31
C ILE A 145 9.01 8.54 22.31
N ASP A 146 8.73 8.76 23.60
CA ASP A 146 9.74 8.67 24.66
C ASP A 146 10.35 7.26 24.70
N GLY A 147 9.53 6.22 24.63
CA GLY A 147 10.00 4.83 24.58
C GLY A 147 10.89 4.50 23.38
N VAL A 148 10.49 4.94 22.19
CA VAL A 148 11.29 4.80 20.96
C VAL A 148 12.66 5.47 21.13
N ASN A 149 12.68 6.68 21.67
CA ASN A 149 13.91 7.45 21.87
C ASN A 149 14.81 6.85 22.94
N GLN A 150 14.24 6.34 24.04
CA GLN A 150 15.01 5.66 25.08
C GLN A 150 15.74 4.43 24.53
N TYR A 151 15.08 3.59 23.71
CA TYR A 151 15.75 2.48 23.02
C TYR A 151 16.90 2.97 22.15
N GLN A 152 16.63 3.95 21.26
CA GLN A 152 17.65 4.50 20.37
C GLN A 152 18.85 5.09 21.11
N ASP A 153 18.64 5.79 22.22
CA ASP A 153 19.71 6.47 22.97
C ASP A 153 20.63 5.46 23.68
N THR A 154 20.05 4.37 24.20
CA THR A 154 20.74 3.39 25.06
C THR A 154 21.35 2.20 24.32
N HIS A 155 20.87 1.89 23.11
CA HIS A 155 21.28 0.68 22.38
C HIS A 155 22.21 0.98 21.20
N ALA A 156 22.90 -0.07 20.72
CA ALA A 156 23.69 0.00 19.50
C ALA A 156 22.79 0.31 18.30
N ARG A 157 23.27 1.14 17.36
CA ARG A 157 22.51 1.43 16.13
C ARG A 157 22.32 0.15 15.29
N PRO A 158 21.20 -0.05 14.58
CA PRO A 158 21.04 -1.16 13.65
C PRO A 158 22.17 -1.23 12.61
N MET A 159 22.39 -2.42 12.03
CA MET A 159 23.44 -2.64 11.04
C MET A 159 23.32 -1.68 9.84
N GLU A 160 22.08 -1.41 9.44
CA GLU A 160 21.72 -0.53 8.35
C GLU A 160 22.17 0.91 8.59
N PHE A 161 22.11 1.38 9.83
CA PHE A 161 22.60 2.71 10.20
C PHE A 161 24.13 2.80 10.05
N ASP A 162 24.86 1.76 10.48
CA ASP A 162 26.31 1.73 10.33
C ASP A 162 26.71 1.62 8.85
N ALA A 163 25.99 0.79 8.07
CA ALA A 163 26.24 0.62 6.63
C ALA A 163 25.96 1.89 5.81
N LEU A 164 24.90 2.64 6.15
CA LEU A 164 24.51 3.85 5.44
C LEU A 164 25.11 5.13 6.04
N GLY A 165 25.77 5.04 7.20
CA GLY A 165 26.31 6.19 7.92
C GLY A 165 25.23 7.10 8.50
N ILE A 166 24.09 6.52 8.92
CA ILE A 166 22.96 7.28 9.47
C ILE A 166 23.28 7.71 10.92
N PRO A 167 23.22 9.02 11.23
CA PRO A 167 23.37 9.49 12.60
C PRO A 167 22.11 9.21 13.43
N LYS A 168 22.27 9.00 14.74
CA LYS A 168 21.11 8.96 15.66
C LYS A 168 20.47 10.34 15.70
N ARG A 169 19.16 10.41 15.46
CA ARG A 169 18.34 11.61 15.60
C ARG A 169 17.07 11.22 16.35
N ARG A 170 16.72 11.92 17.42
CA ARG A 170 15.50 11.64 18.18
C ARG A 170 14.26 11.74 17.28
N PHE A 171 13.30 10.86 17.52
CA PHE A 171 11.98 10.88 16.90
C PHE A 171 11.08 11.89 17.58
N THR A 172 10.19 12.49 16.81
CA THR A 172 9.26 13.54 17.24
C THR A 172 7.82 13.14 16.94
N THR A 173 6.85 13.80 17.56
CA THR A 173 5.43 13.60 17.25
C THR A 173 5.07 13.98 15.82
N GLU A 174 5.79 14.96 15.27
CA GLU A 174 5.70 15.43 13.90
C GLU A 174 6.11 14.35 12.91
N ASP A 175 7.07 13.48 13.27
CA ASP A 175 7.45 12.32 12.46
C ASP A 175 6.26 11.36 12.30
N THR A 176 5.53 11.05 13.39
CA THR A 176 4.32 10.20 13.35
C THR A 176 3.22 10.81 12.47
N VAL A 177 2.93 12.10 12.61
CA VAL A 177 1.91 12.78 11.79
C VAL A 177 2.34 12.87 10.33
N SER A 178 3.64 13.10 10.07
CA SER A 178 4.19 13.09 8.70
C SER A 178 3.99 11.73 8.04
N ILE A 179 4.26 10.63 8.76
CA ILE A 179 4.02 9.27 8.26
C ILE A 179 2.54 9.08 7.93
N GLY A 180 1.62 9.57 8.76
CA GLY A 180 0.18 9.58 8.44
C GLY A 180 -0.12 10.26 7.10
N GLY A 181 0.52 11.41 6.82
CA GLY A 181 0.41 12.08 5.52
C GLY A 181 1.02 11.31 4.35
N TYR A 182 2.12 10.58 4.56
CA TYR A 182 2.65 9.65 3.55
C TYR A 182 1.66 8.52 3.25
N LEU A 183 1.08 7.91 4.29
CA LEU A 183 0.06 6.87 4.11
C LEU A 183 -1.16 7.45 3.35
N ALA A 184 -1.57 8.69 3.66
CA ALA A 184 -2.62 9.37 2.92
C ALA A 184 -2.24 9.58 1.44
N TYR A 185 -1.01 10.03 1.17
CA TYR A 185 -0.52 10.25 -0.20
C TYR A 185 -0.51 8.96 -1.03
N SER A 186 -0.31 7.78 -0.41
CA SER A 186 -0.39 6.51 -1.12
C SER A 186 -1.77 6.23 -1.76
N PHE A 187 -2.81 6.96 -1.35
CA PHE A 187 -4.18 6.90 -1.90
C PHE A 187 -4.39 7.91 -3.04
N ALA A 188 -3.47 8.85 -3.28
CA ALA A 188 -3.62 9.96 -4.23
C ALA A 188 -3.42 9.50 -5.69
N ALA A 189 -4.29 8.62 -6.17
CA ALA A 189 -4.28 8.13 -7.55
C ALA A 189 -4.51 9.25 -8.60
N ALA A 190 -5.07 10.39 -8.19
CA ALA A 190 -5.18 11.64 -8.94
C ALA A 190 -3.95 11.96 -9.81
N PHE A 191 -2.75 11.88 -9.22
CA PHE A 191 -1.49 12.20 -9.88
C PHE A 191 -1.19 11.37 -11.13
N ARG A 192 -1.82 10.19 -11.27
CA ARG A 192 -1.68 9.30 -12.43
C ARG A 192 -2.93 9.35 -13.30
N THR A 193 -4.11 9.24 -12.68
CA THR A 193 -5.38 9.05 -13.38
C THR A 193 -5.88 10.33 -14.05
N GLU A 194 -5.88 11.48 -13.37
CA GLU A 194 -6.43 12.72 -13.94
C GLU A 194 -5.64 13.23 -15.14
N PRO A 195 -4.29 13.28 -15.12
CA PRO A 195 -3.51 13.65 -16.30
C PRO A 195 -3.78 12.74 -17.50
N LEU A 196 -3.87 11.42 -17.27
CA LEU A 196 -4.14 10.44 -18.30
C LEU A 196 -5.53 10.64 -18.94
N LEU A 197 -6.59 10.70 -18.13
CA LEU A 197 -7.95 10.86 -18.64
C LEU A 197 -8.17 12.23 -19.29
N THR A 198 -7.54 13.28 -18.76
CA THR A 198 -7.58 14.62 -19.36
C THR A 198 -6.86 14.62 -20.72
N TYR A 199 -5.72 13.92 -20.84
CA TYR A 199 -5.01 13.76 -22.10
C TYR A 199 -5.85 13.02 -23.13
N VAL A 200 -6.46 11.89 -22.77
CA VAL A 200 -7.36 11.13 -23.67
C VAL A 200 -8.51 12.03 -24.14
N ARG A 201 -9.16 12.75 -23.23
CA ARG A 201 -10.26 13.67 -23.55
C ARG A 201 -9.85 14.75 -24.56
N ASP A 202 -8.70 15.38 -24.34
CA ASP A 202 -8.32 16.60 -25.05
C ASP A 202 -7.49 16.35 -26.31
N GLN A 203 -6.71 15.27 -26.35
CA GLN A 203 -5.86 14.92 -27.49
C GLN A 203 -6.46 13.86 -28.42
N LEU A 204 -7.26 12.94 -27.88
CA LEU A 204 -7.84 11.84 -28.66
C LEU A 204 -9.35 12.05 -28.91
N GLY A 205 -10.06 12.58 -27.91
CA GLY A 205 -11.48 12.94 -28.00
C GLY A 205 -12.39 12.03 -27.18
N PRO A 206 -13.66 12.42 -26.99
CA PRO A 206 -14.58 11.78 -26.05
C PRO A 206 -14.92 10.32 -26.41
N GLN A 207 -14.85 9.92 -27.68
CA GLN A 207 -15.06 8.54 -28.09
C GLN A 207 -14.06 7.56 -27.48
N TYR A 208 -12.83 8.00 -27.21
CA TYR A 208 -11.80 7.18 -26.57
C TYR A 208 -12.03 7.00 -25.06
N LEU A 209 -12.86 7.84 -24.43
CA LEU A 209 -13.16 7.76 -22.99
C LEU A 209 -14.16 6.66 -22.64
N LYS A 210 -14.92 6.16 -23.62
CA LYS A 210 -16.02 5.20 -23.40
C LYS A 210 -15.60 3.91 -22.68
N VAL A 211 -14.34 3.51 -22.84
CA VAL A 211 -13.82 2.30 -22.19
C VAL A 211 -13.51 2.53 -20.69
N PHE A 212 -13.28 3.76 -20.22
CA PHE A 212 -12.80 4.00 -18.84
C PHE A 212 -13.89 4.13 -17.76
N ASP A 213 -15.14 3.76 -18.05
CA ASP A 213 -16.24 3.72 -17.08
C ASP A 213 -16.51 5.04 -16.33
N LEU A 214 -16.50 6.16 -17.05
CA LEU A 214 -16.70 7.49 -16.45
C LEU A 214 -18.19 7.87 -16.31
N ASP A 215 -19.09 6.90 -16.43
CA ASP A 215 -20.55 7.08 -16.47
C ASP A 215 -21.14 7.36 -15.09
N TRP A 216 -20.78 8.52 -14.56
CA TRP A 216 -21.63 9.31 -13.68
C TRP A 216 -22.09 10.60 -14.38
N HIS A 217 -21.21 11.18 -15.20
CA HIS A 217 -21.50 12.16 -16.25
C HIS A 217 -20.33 12.13 -17.24
N PRO A 218 -20.37 11.30 -18.30
CA PRO A 218 -19.23 11.16 -19.22
C PRO A 218 -18.88 12.51 -19.91
N ASP A 219 -19.86 13.40 -20.04
CA ASP A 219 -19.70 14.70 -20.69
C ASP A 219 -19.21 15.83 -19.78
N GLY A 220 -19.42 15.77 -18.45
CA GLY A 220 -19.14 16.87 -17.53
C GLY A 220 -19.64 18.26 -18.02
N MET A 221 -19.17 19.35 -17.42
CA MET A 221 -19.32 20.68 -18.00
C MET A 221 -18.46 20.79 -19.28
N LEU A 222 -19.00 20.38 -20.44
CA LEU A 222 -18.37 20.57 -21.77
C LEU A 222 -18.05 22.04 -22.11
N GLY A 223 -18.45 23.00 -21.26
CA GLY A 223 -18.34 24.45 -21.49
C GLY A 223 -17.02 25.12 -21.09
N SER A 224 -16.07 24.45 -20.44
CA SER A 224 -14.75 25.04 -20.12
C SER A 224 -13.70 23.95 -19.89
N LYS A 225 -12.68 23.92 -20.76
CA LYS A 225 -11.53 23.01 -20.69
C LYS A 225 -10.27 23.83 -20.35
N PRO A 226 -9.39 23.35 -19.46
CA PRO A 226 -8.10 24.01 -19.27
C PRO A 226 -7.29 23.95 -20.57
N ALA A 227 -6.67 25.07 -20.94
CA ALA A 227 -5.84 25.15 -22.13
C ALA A 227 -4.42 24.65 -21.81
N LEU A 228 -4.16 23.36 -21.99
CA LEU A 228 -2.85 22.73 -21.76
C LEU A 228 -2.07 22.60 -23.08
N ALA A 229 -0.80 23.03 -23.07
CA ALA A 229 0.13 22.91 -24.19
C ALA A 229 0.87 21.56 -24.19
N SER A 230 1.52 21.20 -25.31
CA SER A 230 2.31 19.96 -25.42
C SER A 230 3.39 19.82 -24.33
N ALA A 231 3.99 20.93 -23.90
CA ALA A 231 4.97 20.93 -22.81
C ALA A 231 4.33 20.60 -21.44
N ASP A 232 3.08 21.03 -21.21
CA ASP A 232 2.33 20.73 -19.98
C ASP A 232 2.05 19.23 -19.89
N TRP A 233 1.62 18.60 -20.99
CA TRP A 233 1.39 17.15 -21.05
C TRP A 233 2.63 16.33 -20.73
N LYS A 234 3.79 16.74 -21.27
CA LYS A 234 5.06 16.10 -20.96
C LYS A 234 5.41 16.24 -19.47
N GLY A 235 5.21 17.42 -18.89
CA GLY A 235 5.46 17.66 -17.47
C GLY A 235 4.56 16.85 -16.55
N LEU A 236 3.27 16.80 -16.87
CA LEU A 236 2.27 16.01 -16.15
C LEU A 236 2.56 14.51 -16.19
N ALA A 237 2.92 13.98 -17.37
CA ALA A 237 3.26 12.56 -17.50
C ALA A 237 4.54 12.21 -16.72
N GLN A 238 5.54 13.08 -16.72
CA GLN A 238 6.74 12.90 -15.91
C GLN A 238 6.47 13.00 -14.41
N LEU A 239 5.56 13.89 -13.98
CA LEU A 239 5.11 13.99 -12.60
C LEU A 239 4.40 12.71 -12.15
N ALA A 240 3.52 12.16 -13.00
CA ALA A 240 2.85 10.88 -12.74
C ALA A 240 3.86 9.74 -12.57
N GLN A 241 4.87 9.67 -13.45
CA GLN A 241 5.95 8.68 -13.36
C GLN A 241 6.82 8.87 -12.12
N LEU A 242 7.15 10.12 -11.76
CA LEU A 242 7.91 10.43 -10.54
C LEU A 242 7.11 10.03 -9.29
N SER A 243 5.82 10.34 -9.25
CA SER A 243 4.89 9.92 -8.19
C SER A 243 4.88 8.41 -8.04
N HIS A 244 4.70 7.68 -9.15
CA HIS A 244 4.73 6.22 -9.14
C HIS A 244 6.08 5.68 -8.64
N LYS A 245 7.21 6.14 -9.21
CA LYS A 245 8.55 5.73 -8.78
C LYS A 245 8.86 6.06 -7.33
N ALA A 246 8.38 7.18 -6.80
CA ALA A 246 8.58 7.55 -5.41
C ALA A 246 7.88 6.56 -4.46
N LEU A 247 6.71 6.05 -4.87
CA LEU A 247 5.98 5.02 -4.13
C LEU A 247 6.62 3.62 -4.30
N GLU A 248 7.15 3.29 -5.47
CA GLU A 248 7.78 1.97 -5.72
C GLU A 248 9.22 1.87 -5.19
N GLY A 249 10.04 2.89 -5.43
CA GLY A 249 11.50 2.85 -5.30
C GLY A 249 12.02 3.06 -3.89
N ALA A 250 11.17 3.46 -2.94
CA ALA A 250 11.57 3.65 -1.54
C ALA A 250 11.69 2.34 -0.76
N GLY A 251 11.21 1.20 -1.31
CA GLY A 251 11.15 -0.07 -0.60
C GLY A 251 10.21 -0.03 0.61
N LEU A 252 9.27 0.92 0.62
CA LEU A 252 8.33 1.18 1.71
C LEU A 252 6.91 0.74 1.33
N PRO A 253 6.07 0.37 2.33
CA PRO A 253 4.74 -0.14 2.06
C PRO A 253 3.78 0.93 1.52
N GLN A 254 3.19 0.68 0.36
CA GLN A 254 2.16 1.50 -0.27
C GLN A 254 0.82 0.76 -0.22
N PHE A 255 -0.28 1.43 0.21
CA PHE A 255 -1.62 0.86 0.17
C PHE A 255 -2.15 0.80 -1.26
N GLU A 256 -2.76 -0.33 -1.65
CA GLU A 256 -3.27 -0.54 -3.02
C GLU A 256 -4.69 -1.14 -3.05
N GLY A 257 -5.06 -1.94 -2.04
CA GLY A 257 -6.41 -2.53 -1.93
C GLY A 257 -6.56 -3.25 -0.60
N SER A 258 -7.63 -4.02 -0.39
CA SER A 258 -7.85 -4.91 0.77
C SER A 258 -9.07 -5.80 0.54
N ASN A 259 -9.23 -6.90 1.28
CA ASN A 259 -10.58 -7.43 1.59
C ASN A 259 -10.89 -7.27 3.08
N ALA A 260 -12.17 -7.13 3.39
CA ALA A 260 -12.70 -7.35 4.72
C ALA A 260 -14.16 -7.78 4.64
N TRP A 261 -14.58 -8.65 5.56
CA TRP A 261 -15.99 -8.98 5.73
C TRP A 261 -16.32 -9.31 7.18
N VAL A 262 -17.58 -9.12 7.50
CA VAL A 262 -18.17 -9.49 8.79
C VAL A 262 -19.44 -10.28 8.55
N ILE A 263 -19.63 -11.34 9.34
CA ILE A 263 -20.74 -12.28 9.19
C ILE A 263 -21.45 -12.34 10.54
N SER A 264 -22.76 -12.10 10.55
CA SER A 264 -23.58 -12.15 11.76
C SER A 264 -23.69 -13.58 12.30
N GLY A 265 -23.88 -13.72 13.61
CA GLY A 265 -24.04 -15.02 14.28
C GLY A 265 -25.15 -15.92 13.70
N SER A 266 -26.17 -15.33 13.07
CA SER A 266 -27.24 -16.09 12.39
C SER A 266 -26.74 -16.98 11.23
N ARG A 267 -25.57 -16.65 10.67
CA ARG A 267 -24.96 -17.30 9.52
C ARG A 267 -23.68 -18.06 9.86
N THR A 268 -23.22 -18.00 11.10
CA THR A 268 -22.02 -18.71 11.55
C THR A 268 -22.39 -20.01 12.25
N GLN A 269 -21.41 -20.92 12.36
CA GLN A 269 -21.57 -22.17 13.11
C GLN A 269 -21.61 -21.92 14.63
N SER A 270 -20.83 -20.96 15.11
CA SER A 270 -20.70 -20.64 16.53
C SER A 270 -21.89 -19.85 17.10
N GLY A 271 -22.71 -19.24 16.23
CA GLY A 271 -23.78 -18.34 16.65
C GLY A 271 -23.29 -16.93 17.03
N LYS A 272 -21.99 -16.64 16.87
CA LYS A 272 -21.39 -15.33 17.11
C LYS A 272 -20.80 -14.74 15.82
N PRO A 273 -20.60 -13.42 15.75
CA PRO A 273 -20.04 -12.83 14.55
C PRO A 273 -18.64 -13.32 14.23
N ILE A 274 -18.31 -13.38 12.94
CA ILE A 274 -16.95 -13.60 12.43
C ILE A 274 -16.50 -12.35 11.73
N LEU A 275 -15.26 -11.92 11.97
CA LEU A 275 -14.56 -10.86 11.25
C LEU A 275 -13.35 -11.43 10.51
N ALA A 276 -13.22 -11.06 9.25
CA ALA A 276 -12.06 -11.36 8.43
C ALA A 276 -11.52 -10.08 7.79
N GLY A 277 -10.20 -9.98 7.66
CA GLY A 277 -9.57 -8.86 6.98
C GLY A 277 -8.15 -9.15 6.55
N ASP A 278 -7.77 -8.61 5.40
CA ASP A 278 -6.45 -8.71 4.82
C ASP A 278 -6.08 -7.47 3.99
N PRO A 279 -5.63 -6.37 4.62
CA PRO A 279 -5.25 -5.17 3.87
C PRO A 279 -4.17 -5.46 2.83
N HIS A 280 -4.34 -5.03 1.59
CA HIS A 280 -3.35 -5.23 0.51
C HIS A 280 -2.39 -4.03 0.40
N ILE A 281 -1.13 -4.28 0.69
CA ILE A 281 -0.06 -3.28 0.73
C ILE A 281 1.17 -3.86 0.02
N ARG A 282 2.02 -3.01 -0.54
CA ARG A 282 3.33 -3.42 -1.09
C ARG A 282 4.12 -4.23 -0.06
N PHE A 283 4.67 -5.36 -0.50
CA PHE A 283 5.50 -6.19 0.37
C PHE A 283 6.88 -5.55 0.59
N SER A 284 7.33 -5.59 1.84
CA SER A 284 8.65 -5.11 2.25
C SER A 284 9.22 -6.01 3.34
N VAL A 285 10.52 -5.90 3.56
CA VAL A 285 11.17 -6.42 4.77
C VAL A 285 11.70 -5.22 5.58
N PRO A 286 11.27 -5.06 6.85
CA PRO A 286 10.25 -5.84 7.55
C PRO A 286 8.83 -5.65 6.99
N SER A 287 7.90 -6.51 7.41
CA SER A 287 6.46 -6.42 7.13
C SER A 287 5.86 -5.08 7.59
N VAL A 288 4.68 -4.72 7.10
CA VAL A 288 4.05 -3.43 7.43
C VAL A 288 3.65 -3.34 8.90
N TRP A 289 3.10 -4.44 9.42
CA TRP A 289 2.51 -4.50 10.74
C TRP A 289 3.52 -5.01 11.76
N TYR A 290 3.57 -4.31 12.89
CA TYR A 290 4.11 -4.82 14.14
C TYR A 290 2.94 -5.30 14.98
N GLU A 291 2.89 -6.60 15.32
CA GLU A 291 1.86 -7.12 16.21
C GLU A 291 2.25 -6.86 17.67
N ALA A 292 1.29 -6.53 18.54
CA ALA A 292 1.50 -6.51 19.99
C ALA A 292 0.17 -6.67 20.72
N GLN A 293 0.20 -7.34 21.88
CA GLN A 293 -0.90 -7.28 22.84
C GLN A 293 -0.59 -6.24 23.90
N LEU A 294 -1.52 -5.35 24.16
CA LEU A 294 -1.44 -4.29 25.16
C LEU A 294 -2.43 -4.60 26.27
N SER A 295 -2.00 -4.56 27.54
CA SER A 295 -2.85 -4.79 28.70
C SER A 295 -2.49 -3.83 29.85
N ALA A 296 -3.48 -3.07 30.30
CA ALA A 296 -3.43 -2.23 31.49
C ALA A 296 -4.81 -2.24 32.19
N PRO A 297 -4.94 -1.77 33.45
CA PRO A 297 -6.23 -1.75 34.12
C PRO A 297 -7.33 -1.04 33.29
N GLY A 298 -8.35 -1.79 32.88
CA GLY A 298 -9.47 -1.29 32.08
C GLY A 298 -9.23 -1.20 30.57
N PHE A 299 -8.07 -1.64 30.07
CA PHE A 299 -7.74 -1.62 28.64
C PHE A 299 -6.99 -2.89 28.23
N GLU A 300 -7.50 -3.58 27.21
CA GLU A 300 -6.82 -4.72 26.60
C GLU A 300 -7.06 -4.73 25.09
N LEU A 301 -6.00 -4.97 24.31
CA LEU A 301 -6.06 -4.97 22.85
C LEU A 301 -4.94 -5.82 22.26
N TYR A 302 -5.27 -6.72 21.33
CA TYR A 302 -4.30 -7.27 20.37
C TYR A 302 -4.36 -6.46 19.08
N GLY A 303 -3.27 -5.75 18.78
CA GLY A 303 -3.21 -4.74 17.73
C GLY A 303 -2.14 -5.00 16.67
N HIS A 304 -2.39 -4.44 15.48
CA HIS A 304 -1.43 -4.35 14.39
C HIS A 304 -1.08 -2.87 14.18
N PHE A 305 0.17 -2.53 14.44
CA PHE A 305 0.68 -1.16 14.47
C PHE A 305 1.54 -0.90 13.24
N PRO A 306 1.31 0.17 12.46
CA PRO A 306 2.27 0.59 11.45
C PRO A 306 3.50 1.23 12.12
N GLY A 307 4.64 1.24 11.42
CA GLY A 307 5.89 1.79 11.93
C GLY A 307 5.75 3.22 12.47
N LEU A 308 6.27 3.46 13.68
CA LEU A 308 6.24 4.75 14.40
C LEU A 308 4.82 5.29 14.68
N ASN A 309 3.85 4.40 14.94
CA ASN A 309 2.50 4.78 15.35
C ASN A 309 2.06 3.99 16.61
N PRO A 310 1.54 4.66 17.65
CA PRO A 310 1.15 4.02 18.90
C PRO A 310 -0.23 3.37 18.87
N PHE A 311 -1.07 3.66 17.86
CA PHE A 311 -2.46 3.21 17.82
C PHE A 311 -2.64 2.13 16.77
N ALA A 312 -3.30 1.04 17.16
CA ALA A 312 -3.51 -0.08 16.26
C ALA A 312 -4.46 0.34 15.15
N PHE A 313 -4.09 0.09 13.89
CA PHE A 313 -4.96 0.34 12.75
C PHE A 313 -5.94 -0.82 12.56
N LEU A 314 -5.51 -2.03 12.91
CA LEU A 314 -6.31 -3.24 12.95
C LEU A 314 -6.22 -3.80 14.36
N GLY A 315 -7.34 -4.20 14.95
CA GLY A 315 -7.29 -4.67 16.33
C GLY A 315 -8.49 -5.53 16.70
N HIS A 316 -8.34 -6.23 17.82
CA HIS A 316 -9.44 -6.87 18.51
C HIS A 316 -9.10 -7.07 19.99
N ASN A 317 -10.15 -7.18 20.79
CA ASN A 317 -10.10 -7.72 22.12
C ASN A 317 -11.15 -8.85 22.24
N MET A 318 -11.44 -9.29 23.47
CA MET A 318 -12.39 -10.38 23.71
C MET A 318 -13.84 -10.03 23.31
N ASP A 319 -14.17 -8.74 23.17
CA ASP A 319 -15.55 -8.29 22.95
C ASP A 319 -15.75 -7.59 21.60
N PHE A 320 -14.71 -7.02 21.00
CA PHE A 320 -14.82 -6.10 19.87
C PHE A 320 -13.60 -6.21 18.94
N GLY A 321 -13.79 -6.03 17.64
CA GLY A 321 -12.68 -5.96 16.70
C GLY A 321 -13.05 -5.32 15.38
N TRP A 322 -12.01 -4.84 14.68
CA TRP A 322 -12.16 -4.16 13.40
C TRP A 322 -11.02 -4.49 12.44
N SER A 323 -11.30 -4.26 11.17
CA SER A 323 -10.35 -4.23 10.07
C SER A 323 -10.62 -3.00 9.20
N LEU A 324 -9.67 -2.70 8.31
CA LEU A 324 -9.74 -1.57 7.39
C LEU A 324 -9.65 -2.07 5.96
N THR A 325 -10.31 -1.35 5.07
CA THR A 325 -10.01 -1.38 3.63
C THR A 325 -9.91 0.05 3.11
N MET A 326 -9.28 0.27 1.95
CA MET A 326 -9.30 1.59 1.31
C MET A 326 -10.71 1.93 0.83
N PHE A 327 -11.19 3.15 1.11
CA PHE A 327 -12.43 3.67 0.52
C PHE A 327 -12.21 4.13 -0.93
N GLN A 328 -11.02 4.63 -1.28
CA GLN A 328 -10.68 5.09 -2.64
C GLN A 328 -11.60 6.20 -3.17
N ASN A 329 -12.31 6.93 -2.31
CA ASN A 329 -12.96 8.17 -2.71
C ASN A 329 -11.91 9.16 -3.20
N ASP A 330 -12.31 10.01 -4.13
CA ASP A 330 -11.50 11.11 -4.58
C ASP A 330 -11.52 12.22 -3.50
N ASP A 331 -10.35 12.47 -2.95
CA ASP A 331 -10.08 13.51 -1.96
C ASP A 331 -8.96 14.48 -2.41
N VAL A 332 -8.56 14.41 -3.68
CA VAL A 332 -7.50 15.22 -4.32
C VAL A 332 -7.99 15.70 -5.68
N ASP A 333 -8.00 17.02 -5.91
CA ASP A 333 -8.25 17.57 -7.24
C ASP A 333 -6.96 18.22 -7.80
N LEU A 334 -6.60 17.91 -9.04
CA LEU A 334 -5.62 18.70 -9.79
C LEU A 334 -6.31 19.85 -10.54
N ILE A 335 -5.76 21.04 -10.40
CA ILE A 335 -6.37 22.28 -10.91
C ILE A 335 -5.34 23.00 -11.78
N ALA A 336 -5.67 23.22 -13.05
CA ALA A 336 -4.88 24.03 -13.96
C ALA A 336 -5.15 25.51 -13.68
N GLU A 337 -4.15 26.21 -13.15
CA GLU A 337 -4.23 27.63 -12.84
C GLU A 337 -4.11 28.49 -14.09
N LYS A 338 -4.90 29.57 -14.17
CA LYS A 338 -4.72 30.59 -15.21
C LYS A 338 -3.72 31.62 -14.74
N THR A 339 -2.52 31.62 -15.31
CA THR A 339 -1.45 32.57 -15.00
C THR A 339 -1.73 33.96 -15.58
N ASN A 340 -1.35 35.02 -14.86
CA ASN A 340 -1.39 36.39 -15.39
C ASN A 340 -0.34 36.56 -16.50
N PRO A 341 -0.73 36.93 -17.74
CA PRO A 341 0.23 37.13 -18.84
C PRO A 341 1.25 38.25 -18.58
N ASP A 342 0.92 39.21 -17.72
CA ASP A 342 1.80 40.35 -17.38
C ASP A 342 2.65 40.09 -16.12
N ASN A 343 2.30 39.09 -15.30
CA ASN A 343 3.03 38.74 -14.07
C ASN A 343 2.90 37.22 -13.77
N PRO A 344 3.89 36.39 -14.12
CA PRO A 344 3.80 34.94 -13.95
C PRO A 344 3.74 34.45 -12.50
N ASN A 345 3.90 35.35 -11.52
CA ASN A 345 3.71 35.03 -10.10
C ASN A 345 2.25 35.16 -9.64
N GLN A 346 1.34 35.55 -10.53
CA GLN A 346 -0.09 35.70 -10.23
C GLN A 346 -0.93 34.68 -10.98
N VAL A 347 -2.01 34.25 -10.32
CA VAL A 347 -3.05 33.39 -10.91
C VAL A 347 -4.42 34.05 -10.81
N TRP A 348 -5.32 33.70 -11.72
CA TRP A 348 -6.68 34.19 -11.72
C TRP A 348 -7.50 33.47 -10.65
N TYR A 349 -8.13 34.22 -9.74
CA TYR A 349 -8.97 33.66 -8.70
C TYR A 349 -10.15 34.59 -8.42
N HIS A 350 -11.38 34.08 -8.56
CA HIS A 350 -12.64 34.82 -8.36
C HIS A 350 -12.67 36.25 -8.94
N GLY A 351 -12.25 36.42 -10.20
CA GLY A 351 -12.38 37.70 -10.92
C GLY A 351 -11.19 38.66 -10.79
N GLN A 352 -10.10 38.25 -10.12
CA GLN A 352 -8.91 39.07 -9.90
C GLN A 352 -7.62 38.25 -10.00
N TRP A 353 -6.50 38.94 -10.23
CA TRP A 353 -5.16 38.36 -10.17
C TRP A 353 -4.66 38.34 -8.73
N VAL A 354 -4.25 37.17 -8.25
CA VAL A 354 -3.75 36.96 -6.88
C VAL A 354 -2.32 36.44 -6.93
N ASP A 355 -1.43 37.02 -6.12
CA ASP A 355 -0.04 36.56 -6.00
C ASP A 355 0.01 35.15 -5.38
N MET A 356 0.76 34.26 -6.01
CA MET A 356 1.12 32.98 -5.43
C MET A 356 2.09 33.19 -4.25
N LYS A 357 1.90 32.43 -3.18
CA LYS A 357 2.87 32.43 -2.07
C LYS A 357 4.11 31.65 -2.50
N ARG A 358 5.28 32.17 -2.16
CA ARG A 358 6.58 31.55 -2.46
C ARG A 358 7.33 31.26 -1.17
N THR A 359 7.83 30.03 -1.03
CA THR A 359 8.73 29.63 0.06
C THR A 359 9.94 28.90 -0.50
N GLU A 360 11.12 29.14 0.05
CA GLU A 360 12.34 28.40 -0.31
C GLU A 360 12.74 27.43 0.82
N GLN A 361 13.06 26.20 0.45
CA GLN A 361 13.57 25.16 1.34
C GLN A 361 14.91 24.64 0.83
N GLN A 362 15.73 24.10 1.74
CA GLN A 362 16.99 23.43 1.41
C GLN A 362 16.85 21.92 1.62
N ILE A 363 17.24 21.13 0.62
CA ILE A 363 17.34 19.68 0.70
C ILE A 363 18.81 19.33 0.85
N ALA A 364 19.19 18.76 2.01
CA ALA A 364 20.53 18.22 2.20
C ALA A 364 20.73 16.97 1.34
N VAL A 365 21.93 16.82 0.76
CA VAL A 365 22.24 15.70 -0.15
C VAL A 365 23.56 15.05 0.25
N LYS A 366 23.55 13.73 0.45
CA LYS A 366 24.77 13.00 0.81
C LYS A 366 25.87 13.19 -0.25
N GLY A 367 27.02 13.69 0.19
CA GLY A 367 28.20 13.89 -0.66
C GLY A 367 28.11 15.06 -1.65
N GLN A 368 27.08 15.92 -1.56
CA GLN A 368 26.91 17.10 -2.41
C GLN A 368 26.47 18.33 -1.61
N ALA A 369 26.48 19.50 -2.25
CA ALA A 369 25.90 20.71 -1.66
C ALA A 369 24.37 20.59 -1.56
N PRO A 370 23.72 21.24 -0.57
CA PRO A 370 22.26 21.27 -0.49
C PRO A 370 21.63 21.84 -1.77
N VAL A 371 20.47 21.29 -2.14
CA VAL A 371 19.67 21.75 -3.27
C VAL A 371 18.58 22.68 -2.76
N THR A 372 18.51 23.89 -3.34
CA THR A 372 17.42 24.83 -3.05
C THR A 372 16.17 24.46 -3.85
N LEU A 373 15.04 24.33 -3.16
CA LEU A 373 13.73 24.08 -3.73
C LEU A 373 12.83 25.30 -3.49
N THR A 374 12.25 25.84 -4.57
CA THR A 374 11.19 26.84 -4.47
C THR A 374 9.83 26.13 -4.50
N LEU A 375 9.04 26.35 -3.46
CA LEU A 375 7.67 25.88 -3.33
C LEU A 375 6.72 27.04 -3.59
N LEU A 376 5.69 26.79 -4.39
CA LEU A 376 4.64 27.75 -4.74
C LEU A 376 3.28 27.25 -4.26
N GLU A 377 2.40 28.19 -3.91
CA GLU A 377 1.04 27.90 -3.47
C GLU A 377 0.09 28.97 -4.02
N SER A 378 -0.93 28.52 -4.74
CA SER A 378 -2.06 29.33 -5.18
C SER A 378 -3.16 29.35 -4.12
N PRO A 379 -4.23 30.16 -4.31
CA PRO A 379 -5.43 30.06 -3.46
C PRO A 379 -6.08 28.66 -3.43
N HIS A 380 -5.93 27.84 -4.49
CA HIS A 380 -6.47 26.49 -4.55
C HIS A 380 -5.59 25.44 -3.84
N GLY A 381 -4.27 25.67 -3.76
CA GLY A 381 -3.36 24.77 -3.05
C GLY A 381 -1.91 24.83 -3.54
N PRO A 382 -1.05 23.89 -3.09
CA PRO A 382 0.34 23.81 -3.52
C PRO A 382 0.44 23.54 -5.02
N ILE A 383 1.38 24.21 -5.70
CA ILE A 383 1.67 23.94 -7.11
C ILE A 383 2.58 22.72 -7.19
N VAL A 384 2.12 21.66 -7.86
CA VAL A 384 2.77 20.34 -7.82
C VAL A 384 3.68 20.03 -9.01
N ASN A 385 3.44 20.64 -10.18
CA ASN A 385 4.26 20.39 -11.37
C ASN A 385 5.57 21.19 -11.38
N ASN A 386 5.74 22.18 -10.52
CA ASN A 386 6.99 22.96 -10.38
C ASN A 386 8.21 22.08 -10.04
N VAL A 387 8.00 20.92 -9.40
CA VAL A 387 9.05 19.94 -9.07
C VAL A 387 9.80 19.47 -10.31
N MET A 388 9.13 19.45 -11.46
CA MET A 388 9.70 19.05 -12.75
C MET A 388 10.66 20.10 -13.34
N GLY A 389 10.80 21.27 -12.70
CA GLY A 389 11.69 22.34 -13.12
C GLY A 389 11.43 22.78 -14.55
N LYS A 390 12.43 22.69 -15.42
CA LYS A 390 12.30 23.06 -16.85
C LYS A 390 11.27 22.22 -17.62
N ASN A 391 10.89 21.06 -17.10
CA ASN A 391 9.90 20.18 -17.72
C ASN A 391 8.48 20.39 -17.18
N ALA A 392 8.24 21.33 -16.26
CA ALA A 392 6.93 21.53 -15.62
C ALA A 392 5.80 21.91 -16.60
N GLY A 393 6.15 22.47 -17.76
CA GLY A 393 5.19 23.15 -18.62
C GLY A 393 5.09 24.65 -18.30
N GLN A 394 4.15 25.34 -18.92
CA GLN A 394 3.84 26.76 -18.70
C GLN A 394 2.67 26.95 -17.73
N THR A 395 1.77 25.97 -17.64
CA THR A 395 0.56 26.05 -16.81
C THR A 395 0.85 25.53 -15.41
N PRO A 396 0.74 26.33 -14.33
CA PRO A 396 0.86 25.83 -12.97
C PRO A 396 -0.30 24.88 -12.65
N ILE A 397 0.01 23.74 -12.05
CA ILE A 397 -0.99 22.76 -11.61
C ILE A 397 -1.03 22.79 -10.09
N ALA A 398 -2.11 23.32 -9.53
CA ALA A 398 -2.37 23.30 -8.10
C ALA A 398 -2.99 21.94 -7.68
N MET A 399 -2.70 21.52 -6.45
CA MET A 399 -3.34 20.37 -5.82
C MET A 399 -4.20 20.85 -4.66
N TRP A 400 -5.51 20.68 -4.78
CA TRP A 400 -6.38 20.72 -3.61
C TRP A 400 -6.41 19.32 -3.00
N TRP A 401 -6.15 19.19 -1.69
CA TRP A 401 -6.14 17.90 -1.00
C TRP A 401 -6.84 18.00 0.34
N SER A 402 -7.86 17.15 0.57
CA SER A 402 -8.64 17.12 1.80
C SER A 402 -7.77 16.99 3.07
N PHE A 403 -6.67 16.24 2.99
CA PHE A 403 -5.69 16.07 4.08
C PHE A 403 -5.11 17.41 4.54
N LEU A 404 -4.81 18.32 3.61
CA LEU A 404 -4.18 19.60 3.92
C LEU A 404 -5.15 20.63 4.48
N VAL A 405 -6.45 20.52 4.16
CA VAL A 405 -7.46 21.55 4.45
C VAL A 405 -8.44 21.17 5.57
N SER A 406 -8.60 19.88 5.86
CA SER A 406 -9.50 19.40 6.90
C SER A 406 -8.86 19.43 8.29
N ALA A 407 -9.69 19.29 9.34
CA ALA A 407 -9.19 19.19 10.71
C ALA A 407 -8.47 17.86 10.93
N ASN A 408 -9.02 16.78 10.36
CA ASN A 408 -8.55 15.41 10.37
C ASN A 408 -7.99 14.93 11.73
N PRO A 409 -8.84 14.82 12.77
CA PRO A 409 -8.44 14.31 14.09
C PRO A 409 -8.21 12.78 14.08
N VAL A 410 -7.43 12.30 13.11
CA VAL A 410 -7.22 10.87 12.83
C VAL A 410 -6.53 10.14 13.97
N LEU A 411 -5.66 10.81 14.74
CA LEU A 411 -5.03 10.23 15.93
C LEU A 411 -6.07 9.92 17.00
N ASP A 412 -7.00 10.85 17.24
CA ASP A 412 -8.11 10.62 18.18
C ASP A 412 -9.06 9.54 17.66
N GLY A 413 -9.33 9.53 16.36
CA GLY A 413 -10.13 8.48 15.73
C GLY A 413 -9.59 7.08 16.01
N PHE A 414 -8.29 6.85 15.80
CA PHE A 414 -7.68 5.55 16.11
C PHE A 414 -7.57 5.30 17.62
N TYR A 415 -7.19 6.29 18.43
CA TYR A 415 -7.14 6.14 19.89
C TYR A 415 -8.50 5.69 20.47
N GLU A 416 -9.60 6.27 19.99
CA GLU A 416 -10.95 5.92 20.38
C GLU A 416 -11.40 4.57 19.81
N ALA A 417 -11.09 4.25 18.55
CA ALA A 417 -11.38 2.95 17.96
C ALA A 417 -10.74 1.80 18.76
N ASN A 418 -9.53 2.01 19.26
CA ASN A 418 -8.81 1.06 20.12
C ASN A 418 -9.55 0.75 21.44
N ARG A 419 -10.52 1.59 21.84
CA ARG A 419 -11.31 1.49 23.07
C ARG A 419 -12.81 1.32 22.81
N ALA A 420 -13.21 1.11 21.55
CA ALA A 420 -14.61 0.93 21.20
C ALA A 420 -15.13 -0.43 21.71
N ASP A 421 -16.28 -0.40 22.39
CA ASP A 421 -16.99 -1.57 22.93
C ASP A 421 -18.49 -1.55 22.59
N THR A 422 -18.90 -0.55 21.82
CA THR A 422 -20.25 -0.34 21.29
C THR A 422 -20.19 0.23 19.88
N LEU A 423 -21.29 0.05 19.16
CA LEU A 423 -21.50 0.65 17.84
C LEU A 423 -21.31 2.17 17.86
N ASP A 424 -21.93 2.87 18.82
CA ASP A 424 -21.87 4.34 18.88
C ASP A 424 -20.46 4.87 19.14
N LYS A 425 -19.67 4.19 19.99
CA LYS A 425 -18.26 4.55 20.20
C LYS A 425 -17.44 4.34 18.92
N MET A 426 -17.64 3.22 18.23
CA MET A 426 -16.95 2.96 16.97
C MET A 426 -17.36 3.95 15.88
N ARG A 427 -18.65 4.32 15.79
CA ARG A 427 -19.14 5.34 14.86
C ARG A 427 -18.49 6.70 15.15
N SER A 428 -18.40 7.09 16.43
CA SER A 428 -17.76 8.34 16.87
C SER A 428 -16.25 8.38 16.58
N ALA A 429 -15.59 7.22 16.63
CA ALA A 429 -14.20 7.06 16.24
C ALA A 429 -14.03 7.15 14.71
N ALA A 430 -14.92 6.51 13.94
CA ALA A 430 -14.92 6.51 12.48
C ALA A 430 -15.09 7.93 11.90
N GLU A 431 -15.99 8.73 12.46
CA GLU A 431 -16.25 10.11 12.04
C GLU A 431 -15.00 11.02 12.10
N LYS A 432 -14.05 10.71 12.99
CA LYS A 432 -12.81 11.47 13.17
C LYS A 432 -11.77 11.17 12.09
N ILE A 433 -11.95 10.11 11.31
CA ILE A 433 -11.08 9.73 10.20
C ILE A 433 -11.60 10.44 8.94
N GLN A 434 -10.99 11.59 8.62
CA GLN A 434 -11.43 12.48 7.54
C GLN A 434 -10.60 12.31 6.26
N SER A 435 -9.29 12.01 6.38
CA SER A 435 -8.41 11.69 5.26
C SER A 435 -7.21 10.84 5.72
N PRO A 436 -6.75 9.83 4.95
CA PRO A 436 -7.36 9.37 3.71
C PRO A 436 -8.68 8.65 3.98
N GLY A 437 -9.48 8.44 2.92
CA GLY A 437 -10.71 7.69 3.03
C GLY A 437 -10.50 6.21 3.36
N LEU A 438 -11.10 5.76 4.45
CA LEU A 438 -11.02 4.38 4.93
C LEU A 438 -12.41 3.78 5.09
N ASN A 439 -12.56 2.55 4.64
CA ASN A 439 -13.69 1.70 5.01
C ASN A 439 -13.34 1.00 6.31
N ILE A 440 -14.14 1.20 7.36
CA ILE A 440 -13.97 0.54 8.65
C ILE A 440 -15.00 -0.58 8.75
N VAL A 441 -14.54 -1.82 8.83
CA VAL A 441 -15.39 -3.02 8.96
C VAL A 441 -15.19 -3.61 10.35
N TRP A 442 -16.25 -3.85 11.11
CA TRP A 442 -16.12 -4.25 12.52
C TRP A 442 -17.24 -5.21 12.96
N ALA A 443 -16.98 -5.93 14.05
CA ALA A 443 -17.95 -6.79 14.70
C ALA A 443 -17.69 -6.88 16.21
N ASN A 444 -18.68 -7.34 16.97
CA ASN A 444 -18.56 -7.54 18.42
C ASN A 444 -19.17 -8.86 18.90
N ALA A 445 -18.81 -9.29 20.10
CA ALA A 445 -19.31 -10.52 20.73
C ALA A 445 -20.79 -10.44 21.15
N LYS A 446 -21.37 -9.24 21.21
CA LYS A 446 -22.81 -9.03 21.48
C LYS A 446 -23.68 -9.40 20.28
N GLY A 447 -23.11 -9.43 19.07
CA GLY A 447 -23.79 -9.84 17.85
C GLY A 447 -23.84 -8.78 16.76
N ASP A 448 -23.34 -7.57 17.03
CA ASP A 448 -23.37 -6.50 16.05
C ASP A 448 -22.28 -6.68 14.99
N ILE A 449 -22.62 -6.29 13.76
CA ILE A 449 -21.70 -6.13 12.64
C ILE A 449 -21.96 -4.77 11.98
N GLY A 450 -20.91 -4.13 11.47
CA GLY A 450 -21.09 -2.89 10.75
C GLY A 450 -19.94 -2.49 9.85
N TRP A 451 -20.21 -1.49 9.03
CA TRP A 451 -19.27 -0.87 8.11
C TRP A 451 -19.59 0.60 7.92
N TRP A 452 -18.55 1.43 7.88
CA TRP A 452 -18.66 2.84 7.47
C TRP A 452 -17.56 3.21 6.49
N ALA A 453 -17.93 3.99 5.48
CA ALA A 453 -16.98 4.74 4.68
C ALA A 453 -16.59 6.03 5.42
N ALA A 454 -15.44 6.02 6.10
CA ALA A 454 -14.89 7.13 6.86
C ALA A 454 -14.03 8.03 5.97
N ALA A 455 -14.57 9.22 5.66
CA ALA A 455 -13.91 10.27 4.90
C ALA A 455 -14.66 11.60 5.04
N GLN A 456 -13.95 12.70 4.80
CA GLN A 456 -14.56 14.00 4.60
C GLN A 456 -14.81 14.24 3.11
N LEU A 457 -16.03 13.97 2.65
CA LEU A 457 -16.38 14.05 1.22
C LEU A 457 -16.65 15.49 0.78
N PRO A 458 -15.91 16.04 -0.20
CA PRO A 458 -16.10 17.42 -0.65
C PRO A 458 -17.38 17.59 -1.48
N THR A 459 -18.00 18.76 -1.32
CA THR A 459 -19.07 19.22 -2.21
C THR A 459 -18.46 20.02 -3.36
N ARG A 460 -18.72 19.56 -4.58
CA ARG A 460 -18.29 20.22 -5.82
C ARG A 460 -19.48 20.86 -6.53
N PRO A 461 -19.29 21.92 -7.32
CA PRO A 461 -20.36 22.48 -8.13
C PRO A 461 -20.99 21.45 -9.07
N GLN A 462 -22.27 21.66 -9.42
CA GLN A 462 -23.01 20.75 -10.28
C GLN A 462 -22.33 20.58 -11.65
N GLY A 463 -22.17 19.33 -12.11
CA GLY A 463 -21.58 19.00 -13.41
C GLY A 463 -20.05 18.97 -13.44
N VAL A 464 -19.37 19.23 -12.32
CA VAL A 464 -17.92 19.03 -12.20
C VAL A 464 -17.62 17.53 -12.18
N ASN A 465 -16.73 17.09 -13.06
CA ASN A 465 -16.20 15.73 -13.06
C ASN A 465 -14.73 15.77 -12.62
N PRO A 466 -14.42 15.34 -11.38
CA PRO A 466 -13.06 15.40 -10.84
C PRO A 466 -12.14 14.26 -11.31
N SER A 467 -12.61 13.40 -12.23
CA SER A 467 -11.72 12.47 -12.95
C SER A 467 -10.81 13.19 -13.97
N PHE A 468 -10.93 14.52 -14.10
CA PHE A 468 -10.10 15.35 -14.97
C PHE A 468 -9.47 16.51 -14.21
N ILE A 469 -8.38 17.04 -14.77
CA ILE A 469 -7.79 18.30 -14.33
C ILE A 469 -8.82 19.43 -14.52
N LEU A 470 -9.11 20.14 -13.43
CA LEU A 470 -10.13 21.19 -13.36
C LEU A 470 -9.59 22.55 -13.82
N ASP A 471 -10.46 23.41 -14.36
CA ASP A 471 -10.10 24.77 -14.77
C ASP A 471 -10.16 25.75 -13.59
N GLY A 472 -8.99 26.18 -13.09
CA GLY A 472 -8.84 27.10 -11.96
C GLY A 472 -9.32 28.53 -12.23
N SER A 473 -9.63 28.88 -13.48
CA SER A 473 -10.22 30.19 -13.80
C SER A 473 -11.74 30.25 -13.64
N THR A 474 -12.37 29.11 -13.33
CA THR A 474 -13.81 28.92 -13.25
C THR A 474 -14.23 28.36 -11.90
N ALA A 475 -15.53 28.28 -11.67
CA ALA A 475 -16.07 27.66 -10.46
C ALA A 475 -15.74 26.15 -10.35
N GLN A 476 -15.27 25.48 -11.40
CA GLN A 476 -14.96 24.04 -11.33
C GLN A 476 -14.00 23.70 -10.18
N ALA A 477 -13.02 24.57 -9.90
CA ALA A 477 -12.03 24.38 -8.87
C ALA A 477 -12.55 24.61 -7.43
N ASP A 478 -13.72 25.25 -7.29
CA ASP A 478 -14.28 25.62 -5.99
C ASP A 478 -14.68 24.39 -5.16
N LYS A 479 -14.59 24.54 -3.83
CA LYS A 479 -15.08 23.57 -2.86
C LYS A 479 -16.15 24.25 -2.01
N LEU A 480 -17.39 23.77 -2.11
CA LEU A 480 -18.55 24.41 -1.48
C LEU A 480 -18.71 24.03 0.01
N GLY A 481 -17.75 23.27 0.56
CA GLY A 481 -17.80 22.65 1.87
C GLY A 481 -17.72 21.13 1.76
N PHE A 482 -18.18 20.45 2.81
CA PHE A 482 -18.16 18.99 2.88
C PHE A 482 -19.52 18.44 3.30
N TYR A 483 -19.80 17.21 2.89
CA TYR A 483 -20.96 16.47 3.41
C TYR A 483 -20.75 16.10 4.89
N PRO A 484 -21.82 16.05 5.70
CA PRO A 484 -21.73 15.50 7.05
C PRO A 484 -21.48 13.99 6.99
N PHE A 485 -20.80 13.43 8.00
CA PHE A 485 -20.48 12.00 8.05
C PHE A 485 -21.72 11.08 7.93
N SER A 486 -22.87 11.53 8.42
CA SER A 486 -24.15 10.80 8.27
C SER A 486 -24.61 10.59 6.82
N ALA A 487 -24.05 11.35 5.87
CA ALA A 487 -24.32 11.17 4.45
C ALA A 487 -23.39 10.13 3.78
N ASN A 488 -22.32 9.71 4.47
CA ASN A 488 -21.40 8.72 3.93
C ASN A 488 -22.06 7.34 3.84
N PRO A 489 -21.67 6.51 2.87
CA PRO A 489 -22.06 5.10 2.81
C PRO A 489 -21.75 4.35 4.11
N HIS A 490 -22.72 3.60 4.59
CA HIS A 490 -22.59 2.79 5.79
C HIS A 490 -23.64 1.69 5.84
N GLU A 491 -23.35 0.66 6.63
CA GLU A 491 -24.27 -0.43 6.92
C GLU A 491 -24.10 -0.91 8.36
N GLU A 492 -25.20 -1.10 9.06
CA GLU A 492 -25.22 -1.55 10.45
C GLU A 492 -26.26 -2.69 10.56
N ASN A 493 -25.82 -3.87 11.02
CA ASN A 493 -26.68 -5.03 11.25
C ASN A 493 -27.69 -5.34 10.12
N PRO A 494 -27.25 -5.45 8.84
CA PRO A 494 -28.17 -5.65 7.73
C PRO A 494 -28.87 -7.01 7.82
N ALA A 495 -30.13 -7.08 7.39
CA ALA A 495 -30.95 -8.30 7.46
C ALA A 495 -30.35 -9.51 6.73
N ARG A 496 -29.52 -9.28 5.69
CA ARG A 496 -28.80 -10.35 4.98
C ARG A 496 -27.74 -11.05 5.84
N GLY A 497 -27.34 -10.45 6.96
CA GLY A 497 -26.47 -11.06 7.95
C GLY A 497 -24.99 -11.10 7.60
N TYR A 498 -24.51 -10.29 6.64
CA TYR A 498 -23.09 -10.13 6.32
C TYR A 498 -22.83 -8.77 5.66
N ILE A 499 -21.59 -8.28 5.74
CA ILE A 499 -21.09 -7.10 5.04
C ILE A 499 -19.74 -7.45 4.41
N VAL A 500 -19.46 -6.93 3.22
CA VAL A 500 -18.20 -7.12 2.50
C VAL A 500 -17.68 -5.78 2.00
N SER A 501 -16.37 -5.58 2.11
CA SER A 501 -15.64 -4.49 1.49
C SER A 501 -14.46 -5.04 0.71
N ALA A 502 -14.35 -4.63 -0.55
CA ALA A 502 -13.25 -5.00 -1.45
C ALA A 502 -12.86 -3.81 -2.35
N ASN A 503 -12.91 -2.59 -1.81
CA ASN A 503 -12.56 -1.32 -2.46
C ASN A 503 -13.37 -0.94 -3.71
N PHE A 504 -14.40 -1.70 -4.07
CA PHE A 504 -15.34 -1.31 -5.12
C PHE A 504 -16.18 -0.11 -4.66
N GLN A 505 -16.68 0.66 -5.61
CA GLN A 505 -17.48 1.85 -5.34
C GLN A 505 -18.76 1.49 -4.57
N PRO A 506 -18.99 2.06 -3.36
CA PRO A 506 -20.22 1.80 -2.64
C PRO A 506 -21.38 2.63 -3.18
N LEU A 507 -22.60 2.17 -2.87
CA LEU A 507 -23.81 2.94 -3.15
C LEU A 507 -23.96 4.10 -2.16
N SER A 508 -24.36 5.25 -2.68
CA SER A 508 -24.67 6.41 -1.86
C SER A 508 -26.02 6.26 -1.17
N PRO A 509 -26.12 6.45 0.16
CA PRO A 509 -27.40 6.41 0.87
C PRO A 509 -28.28 7.63 0.57
N THR A 510 -27.70 8.72 0.06
CA THR A 510 -28.39 9.98 -0.24
C THR A 510 -28.54 10.26 -1.74
N GLY A 511 -27.94 9.41 -2.59
CA GLY A 511 -27.85 9.64 -4.04
C GLY A 511 -26.76 10.64 -4.44
N MET A 512 -25.96 11.15 -3.50
CA MET A 512 -24.81 12.00 -3.81
C MET A 512 -23.76 11.24 -4.63
N GLN A 513 -23.07 11.95 -5.54
CA GLN A 513 -21.95 11.39 -6.28
C GLN A 513 -20.78 11.15 -5.32
N ILE A 514 -20.12 10.01 -5.47
CA ILE A 514 -18.93 9.67 -4.68
C ILE A 514 -17.82 9.29 -5.67
N PRO A 515 -17.25 10.28 -6.40
CA PRO A 515 -16.15 10.03 -7.32
C PRO A 515 -14.98 9.41 -6.58
N GLY A 516 -14.14 8.68 -7.30
CA GLY A 516 -13.01 7.97 -6.72
C GLY A 516 -12.29 7.09 -7.72
N TYR A 517 -11.29 6.39 -7.23
CA TYR A 517 -10.39 5.54 -8.00
C TYR A 517 -10.55 4.08 -7.56
N TYR A 518 -11.80 3.64 -7.53
CA TYR A 518 -12.21 2.35 -7.00
C TYR A 518 -11.64 1.19 -7.81
N ASN A 519 -11.38 0.07 -7.14
CA ASN A 519 -11.05 -1.18 -7.81
C ASN A 519 -12.29 -1.75 -8.55
N PRO A 520 -12.07 -2.57 -9.59
CA PRO A 520 -13.15 -3.28 -10.29
C PRO A 520 -14.07 -4.05 -9.34
N ALA A 521 -15.35 -4.14 -9.70
CA ALA A 521 -16.38 -4.71 -8.83
C ALA A 521 -16.29 -6.25 -8.76
N GLU A 522 -15.62 -6.90 -9.71
CA GLU A 522 -15.58 -8.34 -9.96
C GLU A 522 -15.11 -9.12 -8.72
N ARG A 523 -14.02 -8.68 -8.08
CA ARG A 523 -13.57 -9.28 -6.82
C ARG A 523 -14.62 -9.16 -5.71
N GLY A 524 -15.27 -8.00 -5.60
CA GLY A 524 -16.36 -7.77 -4.64
C GLY A 524 -17.59 -8.63 -4.95
N GLN A 525 -17.93 -8.80 -6.23
CA GLN A 525 -19.02 -9.65 -6.70
C GLN A 525 -18.76 -11.11 -6.39
N GLU A 526 -17.53 -11.60 -6.58
CA GLU A 526 -17.14 -12.97 -6.24
C GLU A 526 -17.24 -13.23 -4.73
N LEU A 527 -16.69 -12.33 -3.90
CA LEU A 527 -16.84 -12.41 -2.45
C LEU A 527 -18.31 -12.38 -2.04
N ASN A 528 -19.11 -11.48 -2.61
CA ASN A 528 -20.54 -11.39 -2.33
C ASN A 528 -21.28 -12.66 -2.76
N ARG A 529 -20.96 -13.24 -3.92
CA ARG A 529 -21.57 -14.48 -4.42
C ARG A 529 -21.37 -15.62 -3.42
N GLN A 530 -20.14 -15.82 -2.95
CA GLN A 530 -19.84 -16.85 -1.95
C GLN A 530 -20.47 -16.53 -0.59
N LEU A 531 -20.32 -15.30 -0.09
CA LEU A 531 -20.90 -14.87 1.18
C LEU A 531 -22.43 -14.92 1.17
N SER A 532 -23.10 -14.74 0.04
CA SER A 532 -24.56 -14.81 -0.07
C SER A 532 -25.14 -16.23 0.03
N ASP A 533 -24.31 -17.27 -0.11
CA ASP A 533 -24.76 -18.65 -0.05
C ASP A 533 -25.26 -19.00 1.37
N SER A 534 -26.59 -19.09 1.49
CA SER A 534 -27.26 -19.40 2.75
C SER A 534 -27.07 -20.85 3.24
N THR A 535 -26.56 -21.73 2.37
CA THR A 535 -26.28 -23.13 2.73
C THR A 535 -24.98 -23.28 3.52
N ILE A 536 -24.08 -22.30 3.43
CA ILE A 536 -22.83 -22.28 4.17
C ILE A 536 -23.10 -21.71 5.58
N LYS A 537 -22.76 -22.50 6.60
CA LYS A 537 -22.59 -22.01 7.97
C LYS A 537 -21.12 -21.66 8.17
N TRP A 538 -20.85 -20.36 8.30
CA TRP A 538 -19.50 -19.83 8.30
C TRP A 538 -18.75 -20.14 9.60
N ASP A 539 -17.50 -20.52 9.45
CA ASP A 539 -16.51 -20.68 10.51
C ASP A 539 -15.17 -20.06 10.03
N LEU A 540 -14.11 -20.22 10.83
CA LEU A 540 -12.77 -19.73 10.46
C LEU A 540 -12.21 -20.48 9.23
N ALA A 541 -12.52 -21.76 9.05
CA ALA A 541 -12.02 -22.55 7.93
C ALA A 541 -12.63 -22.12 6.59
N ALA A 542 -13.95 -21.91 6.54
CA ALA A 542 -14.65 -21.37 5.38
C ALA A 542 -14.20 -19.94 5.06
N SER A 543 -14.01 -19.10 6.09
CA SER A 543 -13.48 -17.74 5.89
C SER A 543 -12.05 -17.75 5.36
N LYS A 544 -11.20 -18.65 5.86
CA LYS A 544 -9.84 -18.86 5.33
C LYS A 544 -9.86 -19.30 3.86
N ALA A 545 -10.74 -20.25 3.50
CA ALA A 545 -10.88 -20.70 2.12
C ALA A 545 -11.31 -19.55 1.19
N LEU A 546 -12.20 -18.67 1.66
CA LEU A 546 -12.61 -17.47 0.93
C LEU A 546 -11.44 -16.48 0.73
N GLN A 547 -10.65 -16.19 1.78
CA GLN A 547 -9.45 -15.31 1.67
C GLN A 547 -8.42 -15.86 0.68
N LEU A 548 -8.33 -17.18 0.55
CA LEU A 548 -7.37 -17.87 -0.33
C LEU A 548 -7.92 -18.18 -1.73
N GLY A 549 -9.15 -17.75 -2.05
CA GLY A 549 -9.77 -17.97 -3.35
C GLY A 549 -8.97 -17.35 -4.49
N THR A 550 -8.76 -18.10 -5.57
CA THR A 550 -7.93 -17.71 -6.73
C THR A 550 -8.72 -17.57 -8.03
N GLN A 551 -10.06 -17.61 -7.98
CA GLN A 551 -10.92 -17.55 -9.15
C GLN A 551 -11.57 -16.16 -9.30
N THR A 552 -11.74 -15.72 -10.54
CA THR A 552 -12.41 -14.46 -10.90
C THR A 552 -13.16 -14.59 -12.22
N ASP A 553 -14.24 -13.82 -12.38
CA ASP A 553 -14.97 -13.69 -13.66
C ASP A 553 -14.36 -12.61 -14.58
N TYR A 554 -13.39 -11.84 -14.10
CA TYR A 554 -12.72 -10.79 -14.88
C TYR A 554 -12.08 -11.33 -16.17
N ALA A 555 -11.20 -12.33 -16.05
CA ALA A 555 -10.51 -12.89 -17.20
C ALA A 555 -11.48 -13.59 -18.20
N PRO A 556 -12.44 -14.42 -17.76
CA PRO A 556 -13.51 -14.93 -18.63
C PRO A 556 -14.30 -13.83 -19.35
N SER A 557 -14.56 -12.68 -18.72
CA SER A 557 -15.31 -11.57 -19.32
C SER A 557 -14.57 -10.96 -20.53
N ILE A 558 -13.25 -10.85 -20.46
CA ILE A 558 -12.37 -10.36 -21.54
C ILE A 558 -12.23 -11.41 -22.64
N LEU A 559 -12.06 -12.67 -22.26
CA LEU A 559 -11.86 -13.76 -23.23
C LEU A 559 -13.11 -14.05 -24.05
N LYS A 560 -14.30 -13.97 -23.45
CA LYS A 560 -15.57 -14.31 -24.11
C LYS A 560 -15.75 -13.65 -25.50
N PRO A 561 -15.58 -12.34 -25.70
CA PRO A 561 -15.66 -11.71 -27.02
C PRO A 561 -14.41 -11.94 -27.90
N LEU A 562 -13.25 -12.26 -27.32
CA LEU A 562 -11.97 -12.41 -28.05
C LEU A 562 -11.70 -13.83 -28.55
N ILE A 563 -12.19 -14.88 -27.89
CA ILE A 563 -11.99 -16.27 -28.32
C ILE A 563 -12.50 -16.54 -29.75
N PRO A 564 -13.69 -16.08 -30.19
CA PRO A 564 -14.10 -16.23 -31.58
C PRO A 564 -13.16 -15.54 -32.57
N VAL A 565 -12.59 -14.40 -32.19
CA VAL A 565 -11.62 -13.66 -33.00
C VAL A 565 -10.33 -14.46 -33.10
N LEU A 566 -9.78 -14.92 -31.97
CA LEU A 566 -8.59 -15.78 -31.92
C LEU A 566 -8.74 -17.02 -32.81
N ARG A 567 -9.86 -17.74 -32.71
CA ARG A 567 -10.17 -18.90 -33.57
C ARG A 567 -10.22 -18.58 -35.06
N SER A 568 -10.51 -17.33 -35.44
CA SER A 568 -10.55 -16.90 -36.84
C SER A 568 -9.18 -16.48 -37.40
N VAL A 569 -8.24 -16.05 -36.54
CA VAL A 569 -6.96 -15.45 -36.95
C VAL A 569 -5.74 -16.34 -36.70
N VAL A 570 -5.87 -17.34 -35.82
CA VAL A 570 -4.83 -18.33 -35.51
C VAL A 570 -5.01 -19.56 -36.41
N SER A 571 -3.94 -19.94 -37.11
CA SER A 571 -3.96 -21.05 -38.08
C SER A 571 -2.94 -22.16 -37.79
N ASP A 572 -1.97 -21.91 -36.92
CA ASP A 572 -0.97 -22.91 -36.53
C ASP A 572 -1.60 -23.96 -35.60
N PRO A 573 -1.50 -25.28 -35.89
CA PRO A 573 -2.14 -26.33 -35.09
C PRO A 573 -1.73 -26.33 -33.61
N ASP A 574 -0.47 -26.03 -33.30
CA ASP A 574 0.03 -25.99 -31.92
C ASP A 574 -0.55 -24.78 -31.18
N GLU A 575 -0.70 -23.65 -31.87
CA GLU A 575 -1.31 -22.45 -31.30
C GLU A 575 -2.84 -22.56 -31.18
N ILE A 576 -3.52 -23.28 -32.08
CA ILE A 576 -4.94 -23.60 -31.94
C ILE A 576 -5.18 -24.38 -30.64
N ALA A 577 -4.31 -25.33 -30.29
CA ALA A 577 -4.42 -26.05 -29.02
C ALA A 577 -4.29 -25.12 -27.80
N LEU A 578 -3.44 -24.09 -27.88
CA LEU A 578 -3.33 -23.06 -26.84
C LEU A 578 -4.59 -22.20 -26.75
N VAL A 579 -5.18 -21.80 -27.88
CA VAL A 579 -6.46 -21.05 -27.90
C VAL A 579 -7.57 -21.87 -27.25
N GLU A 580 -7.67 -23.17 -27.53
CA GLU A 580 -8.69 -24.03 -26.91
C GLU A 580 -8.43 -24.29 -25.42
N ARG A 581 -7.16 -24.34 -25.01
CA ARG A 581 -6.80 -24.37 -23.58
C ARG A 581 -7.24 -23.09 -22.88
N LEU A 582 -7.03 -21.94 -23.49
CA LEU A 582 -7.47 -20.65 -22.96
C LEU A 582 -9.00 -20.52 -22.96
N ALA A 583 -9.67 -21.03 -23.99
CA ALA A 583 -11.14 -21.05 -24.08
C ALA A 583 -11.82 -21.94 -23.02
N SER A 584 -11.12 -22.97 -22.53
CA SER A 584 -11.62 -23.89 -21.50
C SER A 584 -11.18 -23.52 -20.08
N TRP A 585 -10.27 -22.55 -19.94
CA TRP A 585 -9.81 -22.05 -18.66
C TRP A 585 -10.92 -21.30 -17.92
N LYS A 586 -11.02 -21.53 -16.60
CA LYS A 586 -12.12 -21.03 -15.76
C LYS A 586 -11.82 -19.72 -15.04
N GLY A 587 -10.68 -19.09 -15.33
CA GLY A 587 -10.27 -17.85 -14.67
C GLY A 587 -9.67 -18.06 -13.28
N ASP A 588 -8.98 -19.19 -13.04
CA ASP A 588 -8.31 -19.50 -11.78
C ASP A 588 -6.77 -19.42 -11.84
N TYR A 589 -6.16 -19.03 -10.71
CA TYR A 589 -4.73 -18.73 -10.58
C TYR A 589 -3.97 -19.63 -9.58
N PRO A 590 -4.08 -20.97 -9.60
CA PRO A 590 -3.14 -21.83 -8.88
C PRO A 590 -1.74 -21.78 -9.52
N VAL A 591 -0.71 -22.16 -8.77
CA VAL A 591 0.71 -22.08 -9.21
C VAL A 591 1.03 -22.95 -10.42
N ASP A 592 0.22 -23.97 -10.72
CA ASP A 592 0.35 -24.86 -11.87
C ASP A 592 -0.51 -24.44 -13.08
N SER A 593 -1.20 -23.30 -13.01
CA SER A 593 -2.07 -22.82 -14.08
C SER A 593 -1.29 -22.35 -15.31
N VAL A 594 -1.45 -23.06 -16.42
CA VAL A 594 -0.98 -22.60 -17.74
C VAL A 594 -1.95 -21.57 -18.34
N GLY A 595 -3.25 -21.70 -18.04
CA GLY A 595 -4.28 -20.76 -18.51
C GLY A 595 -4.03 -19.34 -18.01
N ALA A 596 -3.65 -19.19 -16.73
CA ALA A 596 -3.28 -17.91 -16.14
C ALA A 596 -2.06 -17.28 -16.85
N THR A 597 -1.01 -18.06 -17.10
CA THR A 597 0.18 -17.57 -17.83
C THR A 597 -0.16 -17.10 -19.24
N LEU A 598 -0.92 -17.90 -19.99
CA LEU A 598 -1.36 -17.55 -21.34
C LEU A 598 -2.19 -16.27 -21.33
N PHE A 599 -3.19 -16.19 -20.45
CA PHE A 599 -4.06 -15.04 -20.35
C PHE A 599 -3.31 -13.77 -19.98
N ASN A 600 -2.46 -13.80 -18.94
CA ASN A 600 -1.78 -12.60 -18.46
C ASN A 600 -0.78 -12.05 -19.48
N GLN A 601 -0.08 -12.92 -20.22
CA GLN A 601 0.79 -12.46 -21.31
C GLN A 601 -0.05 -11.89 -22.47
N PHE A 602 -1.12 -12.58 -22.86
CA PHE A 602 -2.04 -12.09 -23.89
C PHE A 602 -2.69 -10.76 -23.52
N LEU A 603 -3.04 -10.56 -22.25
CA LEU A 603 -3.61 -9.32 -21.75
C LEU A 603 -2.63 -8.15 -21.91
N PHE A 604 -1.35 -8.36 -21.57
CA PHE A 604 -0.33 -7.33 -21.77
C PHE A 604 -0.13 -7.02 -23.25
N ASP A 605 0.10 -8.03 -24.10
CA ASP A 605 0.38 -7.79 -25.52
C ASP A 605 -0.85 -7.16 -26.21
N LEU A 606 -2.07 -7.52 -25.80
CA LEU A 606 -3.28 -6.86 -26.27
C LEU A 606 -3.32 -5.39 -25.83
N THR A 607 -2.94 -5.09 -24.59
CA THR A 607 -2.89 -3.73 -24.05
C THR A 607 -1.85 -2.88 -24.80
N GLU A 608 -0.67 -3.44 -25.06
CA GLU A 608 0.39 -2.78 -25.83
C GLU A 608 -0.09 -2.45 -27.25
N GLU A 609 -0.64 -3.43 -27.96
CA GLU A 609 -1.11 -3.27 -29.34
C GLU A 609 -2.37 -2.39 -29.49
N THR A 610 -3.06 -2.04 -28.41
CA THR A 610 -4.32 -1.25 -28.45
C THR A 610 -4.21 0.16 -27.92
N PHE A 611 -3.26 0.45 -27.02
CA PHE A 611 -3.17 1.77 -26.38
C PHE A 611 -1.85 2.49 -26.64
N HIS A 612 -0.78 1.77 -27.00
CA HIS A 612 0.55 2.37 -27.05
C HIS A 612 0.71 3.38 -28.18
N ASP A 613 0.08 3.19 -29.34
CA ASP A 613 0.26 4.08 -30.48
C ASP A 613 -0.39 5.45 -30.29
N GLU A 614 -1.55 5.54 -29.62
CA GLU A 614 -2.17 6.84 -29.32
C GLU A 614 -1.62 7.53 -28.07
N LEU A 615 -1.14 6.76 -27.09
CA LEU A 615 -0.61 7.31 -25.84
C LEU A 615 0.89 7.60 -25.89
N GLY A 616 1.65 6.85 -26.70
CA GLY A 616 3.11 6.82 -26.69
C GLY A 616 3.69 6.34 -25.36
N ASP A 617 5.01 6.22 -25.29
CA ASP A 617 5.72 5.58 -24.17
C ASP A 617 5.33 6.14 -22.79
N THR A 618 5.20 7.46 -22.66
CA THR A 618 5.07 8.07 -21.33
C THR A 618 3.65 7.93 -20.76
N MET A 619 2.61 8.17 -21.57
CA MET A 619 1.23 8.01 -21.12
C MET A 619 0.80 6.54 -21.09
N PHE A 620 1.37 5.68 -21.94
CA PHE A 620 1.16 4.24 -21.84
C PHE A 620 1.71 3.67 -20.52
N GLU A 621 2.93 4.04 -20.13
CA GLU A 621 3.48 3.69 -18.82
C GLU A 621 2.67 4.26 -17.66
N THR A 622 2.05 5.43 -17.86
CA THR A 622 1.10 6.00 -16.88
C THR A 622 -0.17 5.13 -16.80
N LEU A 623 -0.77 4.75 -17.93
CA LEU A 623 -1.95 3.87 -18.00
C LEU A 623 -1.71 2.54 -17.27
N LEU A 624 -0.58 1.88 -17.51
CA LEU A 624 -0.21 0.63 -16.84
C LEU A 624 -0.11 0.74 -15.31
N SER A 625 0.01 1.97 -14.79
CA SER A 625 0.07 2.25 -13.36
C SER A 625 -1.27 2.65 -12.75
N THR A 626 -2.38 2.59 -13.49
CA THR A 626 -3.72 3.04 -13.05
C THR A 626 -4.74 1.89 -13.02
N ARG A 627 -5.75 2.02 -12.15
CA ARG A 627 -6.90 1.09 -12.08
C ARG A 627 -7.92 1.30 -13.19
N VAL A 628 -7.87 2.42 -13.90
CA VAL A 628 -8.80 2.66 -15.02
C VAL A 628 -8.54 1.72 -16.19
N LEU A 629 -7.33 1.15 -16.30
CA LEU A 629 -7.02 0.11 -17.26
C LEU A 629 -7.83 -1.18 -17.00
N ASP A 630 -7.97 -1.57 -15.72
CA ASP A 630 -8.75 -2.74 -15.34
C ASP A 630 -10.23 -2.57 -15.75
N ALA A 631 -10.79 -1.36 -15.62
CA ALA A 631 -12.13 -1.05 -16.12
C ALA A 631 -12.22 -1.02 -17.66
N ALA A 632 -11.13 -0.62 -18.33
CA ALA A 632 -11.07 -0.45 -19.78
C ALA A 632 -11.03 -1.76 -20.55
N LEU A 633 -10.27 -2.75 -20.10
CA LEU A 633 -10.00 -3.97 -20.86
C LEU A 633 -11.26 -4.81 -21.15
N PRO A 634 -12.17 -5.08 -20.18
CA PRO A 634 -13.43 -5.78 -20.47
C PRO A 634 -14.34 -5.00 -21.43
N ARG A 635 -14.40 -3.66 -21.30
CA ARG A 635 -15.22 -2.79 -22.15
C ARG A 635 -14.67 -2.73 -23.58
N LEU A 636 -13.35 -2.59 -23.73
CA LEU A 636 -12.66 -2.66 -25.01
C LEU A 636 -12.91 -4.00 -25.70
N ALA A 637 -12.75 -5.11 -24.98
CA ALA A 637 -12.96 -6.45 -25.53
C ALA A 637 -14.41 -6.63 -26.06
N ALA A 638 -15.39 -6.06 -25.37
CA ALA A 638 -16.81 -6.10 -25.75
C ALA A 638 -17.17 -5.15 -26.91
N ASP A 639 -16.49 -4.01 -27.04
CA ASP A 639 -16.74 -3.00 -28.07
C ASP A 639 -15.88 -3.25 -29.32
N ALA A 640 -16.43 -3.98 -30.31
CA ALA A 640 -15.74 -4.30 -31.56
C ALA A 640 -15.44 -3.07 -32.42
N ASP A 641 -16.17 -1.97 -32.21
CA ASP A 641 -16.09 -0.73 -33.01
C ASP A 641 -15.33 0.38 -32.26
N SER A 642 -14.69 0.04 -31.13
CA SER A 642 -13.87 0.96 -30.34
C SER A 642 -12.77 1.60 -31.21
N PRO A 643 -12.54 2.92 -31.09
CA PRO A 643 -11.49 3.60 -31.85
C PRO A 643 -10.07 3.13 -31.46
N TRP A 644 -9.91 2.51 -30.27
CA TRP A 644 -8.65 1.92 -29.79
C TRP A 644 -8.20 0.68 -30.60
N TRP A 645 -9.04 0.13 -31.48
CA TRP A 645 -8.61 -0.97 -32.36
C TRP A 645 -7.81 -0.49 -33.58
N ASN A 646 -7.80 0.81 -33.85
CA ASN A 646 -7.19 1.36 -35.05
C ASN A 646 -5.80 1.94 -34.76
N ASN A 647 -4.76 1.32 -35.33
CA ASN A 647 -3.40 1.81 -35.22
C ASN A 647 -3.18 3.06 -36.10
N ARG A 648 -2.96 4.22 -35.47
CA ARG A 648 -2.77 5.50 -36.16
C ARG A 648 -1.45 5.63 -36.90
N ASN A 649 -0.49 4.77 -36.59
CA ASN A 649 0.81 4.70 -37.27
C ASN A 649 0.78 3.79 -38.52
N SER A 650 -0.33 3.09 -38.73
CA SER A 650 -0.53 2.21 -39.89
C SER A 650 -1.10 2.99 -41.09
N PRO A 651 -0.64 2.72 -42.33
CA PRO A 651 -1.21 3.35 -43.53
C PRO A 651 -2.60 2.80 -43.89
N HIS A 652 -3.08 1.77 -43.19
CA HIS A 652 -4.38 1.14 -43.38
C HIS A 652 -5.12 1.09 -42.05
N GLU A 653 -6.44 1.26 -42.08
CA GLU A 653 -7.26 1.04 -40.88
C GLU A 653 -7.08 -0.40 -40.40
N GLU A 654 -6.64 -0.54 -39.16
CA GLU A 654 -6.53 -1.84 -38.52
C GLU A 654 -7.86 -2.22 -37.87
N SER A 655 -8.13 -3.52 -37.82
CA SER A 655 -9.33 -4.07 -37.20
C SER A 655 -8.96 -4.79 -35.92
N ARG A 656 -9.92 -4.95 -35.01
CA ARG A 656 -9.79 -5.82 -33.83
C ARG A 656 -9.17 -7.18 -34.13
N ALA A 657 -9.52 -7.78 -35.29
CA ALA A 657 -8.95 -9.06 -35.70
C ALA A 657 -7.45 -8.99 -35.99
N ASN A 658 -6.97 -7.89 -36.60
CA ASN A 658 -5.54 -7.70 -36.83
C ASN A 658 -4.79 -7.51 -35.50
N THR A 659 -5.26 -6.61 -34.64
CA THR A 659 -4.66 -6.33 -33.33
C THR A 659 -4.57 -7.59 -32.48
N VAL A 660 -5.66 -8.34 -32.35
CA VAL A 660 -5.70 -9.61 -31.60
C VAL A 660 -4.72 -10.64 -32.18
N LYS A 661 -4.57 -10.70 -33.51
CA LYS A 661 -3.61 -11.60 -34.17
C LYS A 661 -2.16 -11.23 -33.87
N VAL A 662 -1.83 -9.94 -33.88
CA VAL A 662 -0.47 -9.46 -33.58
C VAL A 662 -0.15 -9.72 -32.10
N ALA A 663 -1.04 -9.32 -31.20
CA ALA A 663 -0.90 -9.57 -29.76
C ALA A 663 -0.70 -11.07 -29.46
N TRP A 664 -1.52 -11.95 -30.03
CA TRP A 664 -1.38 -13.41 -29.83
C TRP A 664 -0.03 -13.95 -30.28
N ARG A 665 0.50 -13.47 -31.40
CA ARG A 665 1.83 -13.88 -31.89
C ARG A 665 2.94 -13.42 -30.96
N ALA A 666 2.85 -12.18 -30.46
CA ALA A 666 3.78 -11.65 -29.46
C ALA A 666 3.75 -12.54 -28.19
N THR A 667 2.55 -12.90 -27.72
CA THR A 667 2.34 -13.75 -26.55
C THR A 667 3.04 -15.09 -26.67
N VAL A 668 2.74 -15.84 -27.73
CA VAL A 668 3.30 -17.18 -27.93
C VAL A 668 4.81 -17.09 -28.13
N SER A 669 5.29 -16.08 -28.87
CA SER A 669 6.73 -15.89 -29.06
C SER A 669 7.47 -15.59 -27.77
N HIS A 670 6.91 -14.72 -26.91
CA HIS A 670 7.50 -14.37 -25.62
C HIS A 670 7.56 -15.57 -24.69
N LEU A 671 6.46 -16.30 -24.51
CA LEU A 671 6.40 -17.48 -23.64
C LEU A 671 7.32 -18.60 -24.11
N ARG A 672 7.41 -18.85 -25.44
CA ARG A 672 8.37 -19.81 -26.02
C ARG A 672 9.81 -19.41 -25.70
N SER A 673 10.13 -18.11 -25.72
CA SER A 673 11.48 -17.61 -25.44
C SER A 673 11.89 -17.81 -23.97
N LEU A 674 10.94 -17.69 -23.04
CA LEU A 674 11.21 -17.80 -21.60
C LEU A 674 11.19 -19.24 -21.10
N TYR A 675 10.25 -20.05 -21.58
CA TYR A 675 9.94 -21.35 -21.00
C TYR A 675 10.07 -22.53 -21.98
N GLY A 676 10.53 -22.26 -23.21
CA GLY A 676 10.66 -23.28 -24.25
C GLY A 676 9.34 -23.59 -24.95
N THR A 677 9.37 -24.55 -25.87
CA THR A 677 8.25 -24.86 -26.77
C THR A 677 7.18 -25.77 -26.17
N ASN A 678 7.40 -26.31 -24.97
CA ASN A 678 6.44 -27.19 -24.28
C ASN A 678 5.46 -26.35 -23.43
N PRO A 679 4.17 -26.22 -23.80
CA PRO A 679 3.23 -25.37 -23.07
C PRO A 679 2.93 -25.83 -21.65
N ASP A 680 3.11 -27.12 -21.33
CA ASP A 680 2.90 -27.63 -19.98
C ASP A 680 3.96 -27.14 -18.98
N GLU A 681 5.03 -26.52 -19.47
CA GLU A 681 6.05 -25.88 -18.63
C GLU A 681 5.75 -24.42 -18.33
N TRP A 682 4.75 -23.81 -18.96
CA TRP A 682 4.37 -22.40 -18.84
C TRP A 682 3.45 -22.16 -17.64
N VAL A 683 3.81 -22.75 -16.50
CA VAL A 683 2.99 -22.71 -15.28
C VAL A 683 3.14 -21.38 -14.54
N TRP A 684 2.02 -20.88 -14.00
CA TRP A 684 1.92 -19.59 -13.33
C TRP A 684 3.03 -19.33 -12.32
N GLY A 685 3.32 -20.28 -11.43
CA GLY A 685 4.29 -20.14 -10.34
C GLY A 685 5.77 -20.02 -10.78
N LYS A 686 6.10 -20.26 -12.05
CA LYS A 686 7.42 -19.93 -12.62
C LYS A 686 7.55 -18.46 -13.00
N ALA A 687 6.45 -17.85 -13.41
CA ALA A 687 6.38 -16.45 -13.83
C ALA A 687 6.01 -15.54 -12.65
N HIS A 688 5.09 -16.00 -11.81
CA HIS A 688 4.49 -15.24 -10.72
C HIS A 688 5.10 -15.64 -9.38
N THR A 689 6.04 -14.83 -8.91
CA THR A 689 6.84 -15.13 -7.71
C THR A 689 6.89 -13.96 -6.74
N LEU A 690 6.81 -14.26 -5.45
CA LEU A 690 6.92 -13.30 -4.37
C LEU A 690 8.34 -13.28 -3.82
N THR A 691 8.99 -12.12 -3.94
CA THR A 691 10.22 -11.80 -3.22
C THR A 691 9.97 -10.55 -2.39
N GLN A 692 10.03 -10.66 -1.07
CA GLN A 692 9.93 -9.49 -0.20
C GLN A 692 11.30 -8.79 -0.15
N GLY A 693 11.32 -7.54 -0.62
CA GLY A 693 12.54 -6.75 -0.73
C GLY A 693 12.85 -5.94 0.53
N HIS A 694 14.10 -5.94 0.95
CA HIS A 694 14.64 -4.99 1.92
C HIS A 694 15.28 -3.80 1.15
N PRO A 695 15.22 -2.55 1.64
CA PRO A 695 15.81 -1.41 0.93
C PRO A 695 17.28 -1.59 0.53
N LEU A 696 18.12 -2.16 1.41
CA LEU A 696 19.52 -2.49 1.07
C LEU A 696 19.65 -3.64 0.06
N GLY A 697 18.67 -4.54 0.02
CA GLY A 697 18.62 -5.65 -0.93
C GLY A 697 18.24 -5.23 -2.35
N SER A 698 18.02 -3.93 -2.61
CA SER A 698 17.89 -3.42 -3.98
C SER A 698 19.21 -3.44 -4.76
N GLN A 699 20.35 -3.58 -4.07
CA GLN A 699 21.69 -3.61 -4.65
C GLN A 699 22.25 -5.03 -4.63
N LYS A 700 22.69 -5.54 -5.78
CA LYS A 700 23.35 -6.86 -5.82
C LYS A 700 24.80 -6.78 -5.33
N PRO A 701 25.30 -7.76 -4.55
CA PRO A 701 24.67 -9.03 -4.13
C PRO A 701 23.97 -8.97 -2.75
N LEU A 702 23.61 -7.79 -2.24
CA LEU A 702 22.95 -7.64 -0.93
C LEU A 702 21.52 -8.23 -0.94
N ASP A 703 20.91 -8.34 -2.11
CA ASP A 703 19.64 -9.05 -2.33
C ASP A 703 19.66 -10.46 -1.74
N MET A 704 20.78 -11.17 -1.86
CA MET A 704 20.93 -12.54 -1.34
C MET A 704 20.96 -12.62 0.19
N ILE A 705 21.19 -11.49 0.88
CA ILE A 705 21.32 -11.44 2.34
C ILE A 705 20.02 -10.94 2.97
N PHE A 706 19.45 -9.87 2.40
CA PHE A 706 18.34 -9.17 3.03
C PHE A 706 16.96 -9.51 2.46
N ASN A 707 16.85 -9.94 1.20
CA ASN A 707 15.55 -10.26 0.60
C ASN A 707 15.09 -11.67 1.02
N VAL A 708 13.78 -11.86 1.03
CA VAL A 708 13.15 -13.13 1.41
C VAL A 708 12.36 -13.66 0.21
N GLY A 709 12.63 -14.90 -0.21
CA GLY A 709 12.10 -15.49 -1.45
C GLY A 709 13.20 -15.72 -2.51
N PRO A 710 12.84 -15.94 -3.79
CA PRO A 710 11.48 -15.96 -4.34
C PRO A 710 10.67 -17.21 -3.95
N TYR A 711 9.35 -17.06 -3.85
CA TYR A 711 8.39 -18.15 -3.71
C TYR A 711 7.36 -18.12 -4.84
N ALA A 712 7.02 -19.28 -5.41
CA ALA A 712 5.89 -19.38 -6.34
C ALA A 712 4.59 -18.95 -5.64
N ALA A 713 3.83 -18.04 -6.24
CA ALA A 713 2.69 -17.40 -5.59
C ALA A 713 1.39 -17.67 -6.38
N PRO A 714 0.34 -18.25 -5.77
CA PRO A 714 -0.98 -18.33 -6.38
C PRO A 714 -1.66 -16.95 -6.37
N GLY A 715 -2.79 -16.81 -7.08
CA GLY A 715 -3.57 -15.58 -7.11
C GLY A 715 -3.06 -14.52 -8.10
N THR A 716 -3.76 -13.39 -8.14
CA THR A 716 -3.55 -12.21 -9.02
C THR A 716 -4.33 -11.01 -8.43
N HIS A 717 -4.32 -9.83 -9.05
CA HIS A 717 -4.99 -8.64 -8.49
C HIS A 717 -6.52 -8.64 -8.52
N GLU A 718 -7.13 -9.49 -9.34
CA GLU A 718 -8.58 -9.56 -9.56
C GLU A 718 -9.29 -10.63 -8.70
N VAL A 719 -8.57 -11.33 -7.84
CA VAL A 719 -9.10 -12.45 -7.03
C VAL A 719 -9.03 -12.13 -5.52
N PRO A 720 -9.79 -12.83 -4.66
CA PRO A 720 -9.70 -12.68 -3.21
C PRO A 720 -8.26 -12.78 -2.67
N ASN A 721 -7.51 -13.82 -3.07
CA ASN A 721 -6.10 -13.98 -2.74
C ASN A 721 -5.22 -13.08 -3.61
N ASN A 722 -5.28 -11.78 -3.32
CA ASN A 722 -4.73 -10.71 -4.14
C ASN A 722 -3.20 -10.65 -4.05
N LEU A 723 -2.49 -11.55 -4.71
CA LEU A 723 -1.03 -11.51 -4.85
C LEU A 723 -0.73 -10.98 -6.24
N SER A 724 -0.24 -9.76 -6.31
CA SER A 724 -0.40 -8.96 -7.52
C SER A 724 0.89 -8.43 -8.11
N SER A 725 0.84 -8.29 -9.42
CA SER A 725 1.91 -7.81 -10.28
C SER A 725 1.37 -6.76 -11.26
N SER A 726 2.25 -5.95 -11.82
CA SER A 726 1.87 -5.01 -12.89
C SER A 726 1.54 -5.76 -14.18
N ILE A 727 0.61 -5.23 -14.98
CA ILE A 727 0.34 -5.70 -16.34
C ILE A 727 1.56 -5.36 -17.20
N ARG A 728 2.46 -6.34 -17.35
CA ARG A 728 3.75 -6.27 -18.07
C ARG A 728 4.06 -7.63 -18.70
N PRO A 729 5.05 -7.76 -19.60
CA PRO A 729 5.49 -9.08 -20.06
C PRO A 729 5.98 -9.94 -18.89
N ALA A 730 5.78 -11.25 -18.97
CA ALA A 730 6.36 -12.19 -18.01
C ALA A 730 7.89 -12.03 -17.91
N PRO A 731 8.51 -12.28 -16.74
CA PRO A 731 7.90 -12.74 -15.49
C PRO A 731 7.18 -11.63 -14.71
N TRP A 732 6.28 -12.03 -13.82
CA TRP A 732 5.39 -11.19 -13.02
C TRP A 732 5.75 -11.23 -11.53
N PRO A 733 6.75 -10.47 -11.07
CA PRO A 733 7.08 -10.40 -9.65
C PRO A 733 5.89 -9.82 -8.86
N VAL A 734 5.53 -10.50 -7.77
CA VAL A 734 4.52 -10.03 -6.84
C VAL A 734 5.08 -8.86 -6.06
N GLY A 735 4.51 -7.67 -6.29
CA GLY A 735 4.89 -6.44 -5.60
C GLY A 735 3.98 -6.10 -4.42
N TYR A 736 2.71 -6.49 -4.47
CA TYR A 736 1.71 -6.15 -3.45
C TYR A 736 0.72 -7.28 -3.19
N GLY A 737 0.12 -7.27 -2.00
CA GLY A 737 -0.93 -8.22 -1.60
C GLY A 737 -1.21 -8.18 -0.10
N PRO A 738 -1.87 -9.21 0.48
CA PRO A 738 -2.19 -9.27 1.91
C PRO A 738 -1.01 -8.96 2.83
N SER A 739 -1.01 -7.77 3.41
CA SER A 739 0.03 -7.29 4.33
C SER A 739 -0.04 -7.93 5.72
N THR A 740 -1.21 -8.50 6.03
CA THR A 740 -1.49 -9.48 7.08
C THR A 740 -2.77 -10.21 6.65
N ARG A 741 -3.07 -11.38 7.20
CA ARG A 741 -4.39 -12.00 7.08
C ARG A 741 -4.92 -12.32 8.47
N ARG A 742 -6.16 -11.91 8.78
CA ARG A 742 -6.77 -12.04 10.10
C ARG A 742 -8.16 -12.65 10.03
N LEU A 743 -8.45 -13.56 10.95
CA LEU A 743 -9.74 -14.22 11.13
C LEU A 743 -10.08 -14.30 12.62
N ILE A 744 -11.22 -13.76 13.03
CA ILE A 744 -11.68 -13.71 14.42
C ILE A 744 -13.11 -14.22 14.48
N ASP A 745 -13.37 -15.23 15.30
CA ASP A 745 -14.72 -15.66 15.69
C ASP A 745 -14.99 -15.13 17.10
N PHE A 746 -16.01 -14.29 17.27
CA PHE A 746 -16.31 -13.70 18.56
C PHE A 746 -16.97 -14.67 19.56
N ALA A 747 -17.14 -15.94 19.20
CA ALA A 747 -17.35 -17.01 20.18
C ALA A 747 -16.06 -17.41 20.90
N ASP A 748 -14.90 -17.24 20.26
CA ASP A 748 -13.59 -17.56 20.80
C ASP A 748 -12.49 -16.63 20.25
N PRO A 749 -12.53 -15.32 20.59
CA PRO A 749 -11.55 -14.36 20.09
C PRO A 749 -10.12 -14.66 20.54
N ALA A 750 -9.95 -15.41 21.64
CA ALA A 750 -8.64 -15.78 22.17
C ALA A 750 -7.85 -16.74 21.27
N HIS A 751 -8.52 -17.43 20.35
CA HIS A 751 -7.92 -18.29 19.34
C HIS A 751 -8.11 -17.74 17.93
N SER A 752 -8.12 -16.42 17.79
CA SER A 752 -8.09 -15.77 16.48
C SER A 752 -6.84 -16.16 15.71
N LEU A 753 -6.92 -16.08 14.38
CA LEU A 753 -5.85 -16.46 13.47
C LEU A 753 -5.29 -15.22 12.77
N GLY A 754 -3.97 -15.13 12.70
CA GLY A 754 -3.22 -14.04 12.07
C GLY A 754 -2.03 -14.59 11.29
N ILE A 755 -1.44 -13.80 10.39
CA ILE A 755 -0.10 -14.06 9.83
C ILE A 755 0.48 -12.81 9.15
N ASN A 756 1.78 -12.59 9.26
CA ASN A 756 2.52 -11.57 8.49
C ASN A 756 3.24 -12.18 7.27
N PRO A 757 3.49 -11.41 6.19
CA PRO A 757 4.18 -11.87 4.97
C PRO A 757 5.62 -12.31 5.18
N VAL A 758 6.26 -11.74 6.18
CA VAL A 758 7.55 -12.12 6.75
C VAL A 758 7.40 -12.12 8.27
N GLY A 759 8.49 -12.21 9.03
CA GLY A 759 8.39 -12.25 10.48
C GLY A 759 8.08 -10.90 11.15
N GLN A 760 8.08 -10.92 12.48
CA GLN A 760 7.81 -9.78 13.36
C GLN A 760 8.96 -8.76 13.40
N SER A 761 10.20 -9.20 13.18
CA SER A 761 11.41 -8.38 13.33
C SER A 761 11.93 -7.85 12.00
N GLY A 762 12.42 -6.61 12.01
CA GLY A 762 13.20 -6.04 10.91
C GLY A 762 14.70 -6.15 11.09
N VAL A 763 15.18 -6.75 12.19
CA VAL A 763 16.61 -6.86 12.48
C VAL A 763 17.22 -8.00 11.65
N PRO A 764 18.24 -7.73 10.81
CA PRO A 764 18.89 -8.76 10.01
C PRO A 764 19.44 -9.90 10.89
N PHE A 765 19.19 -11.14 10.43
CA PHE A 765 19.58 -12.39 11.10
C PHE A 765 18.84 -12.70 12.42
N ASP A 766 17.85 -11.90 12.83
CA ASP A 766 16.96 -12.28 13.92
C ASP A 766 16.11 -13.48 13.52
N LYS A 767 15.78 -14.34 14.50
CA LYS A 767 14.99 -15.55 14.25
C LYS A 767 13.60 -15.23 13.69
N HIS A 768 13.05 -14.05 13.99
CA HIS A 768 11.76 -13.58 13.51
C HIS A 768 11.86 -12.59 12.33
N TYR A 769 12.94 -12.65 11.55
CA TYR A 769 13.08 -11.84 10.33
C TYR A 769 12.19 -12.37 9.19
N SER A 770 12.09 -13.70 9.04
CA SER A 770 11.43 -14.35 7.90
C SER A 770 10.69 -15.65 8.25
N ASP A 771 10.52 -15.94 9.54
CA ASP A 771 9.94 -17.19 10.06
C ASP A 771 8.52 -17.49 9.58
N GLN A 772 7.74 -16.47 9.21
CA GLN A 772 6.37 -16.63 8.70
C GLN A 772 6.28 -16.73 7.16
N ALA A 773 7.35 -16.42 6.41
CA ALA A 773 7.25 -16.15 4.98
C ALA A 773 6.77 -17.34 4.13
N LYS A 774 7.24 -18.56 4.45
CA LYS A 774 6.81 -19.79 3.76
C LYS A 774 5.35 -20.15 4.10
N ALA A 775 4.99 -20.07 5.38
CA ALA A 775 3.62 -20.31 5.84
C ALA A 775 2.64 -19.34 5.15
N PHE A 776 3.01 -18.05 5.07
CA PHE A 776 2.20 -17.02 4.44
C PHE A 776 1.90 -17.30 2.96
N VAL A 777 2.93 -17.62 2.15
CA VAL A 777 2.74 -17.86 0.71
C VAL A 777 1.99 -19.16 0.45
N SER A 778 2.11 -20.15 1.35
CA SER A 778 1.35 -21.40 1.31
C SER A 778 -0.09 -21.26 1.83
N GLY A 779 -0.51 -20.06 2.26
CA GLY A 779 -1.87 -19.83 2.77
C GLY A 779 -2.10 -20.40 4.18
N GLU A 780 -1.05 -20.57 4.97
CA GLU A 780 -1.15 -20.95 6.38
C GLU A 780 -1.40 -19.73 7.27
N TYR A 781 -1.97 -19.98 8.46
CA TYR A 781 -2.31 -18.97 9.46
C TYR A 781 -1.85 -19.51 10.81
N VAL A 782 -1.53 -18.62 11.73
CA VAL A 782 -1.04 -18.94 13.07
C VAL A 782 -1.95 -18.34 14.13
N PRO A 783 -2.12 -18.98 15.30
CA PRO A 783 -2.89 -18.40 16.40
C PRO A 783 -2.32 -17.05 16.87
N GLN A 784 -3.18 -16.06 17.10
CA GLN A 784 -2.82 -14.82 17.78
C GLN A 784 -3.02 -15.02 19.27
N ARG A 785 -1.92 -15.22 20.00
CA ARG A 785 -1.97 -15.50 21.45
C ARG A 785 -2.63 -14.33 22.18
N PHE A 786 -3.56 -14.62 23.08
CA PHE A 786 -4.35 -13.56 23.73
C PHE A 786 -4.54 -13.79 25.22
N SER A 787 -5.16 -14.90 25.62
CA SER A 787 -5.45 -15.12 27.05
C SER A 787 -4.15 -15.26 27.86
N GLU A 788 -4.12 -14.76 29.11
CA GLU A 788 -2.93 -14.84 29.98
C GLU A 788 -2.36 -16.28 30.07
N LYS A 789 -3.25 -17.29 30.10
CA LYS A 789 -2.84 -18.69 30.12
C LYS A 789 -2.14 -19.10 28.81
N ASP A 790 -2.75 -18.81 27.67
CA ASP A 790 -2.20 -19.15 26.35
C ASP A 790 -0.88 -18.40 26.09
N VAL A 791 -0.81 -17.12 26.44
CA VAL A 791 0.43 -16.33 26.38
C VAL A 791 1.51 -16.95 27.26
N ALA A 792 1.20 -17.31 28.51
CA ALA A 792 2.18 -17.92 29.42
C ALA A 792 2.69 -19.28 28.93
N GLU A 793 1.83 -20.10 28.31
CA GLU A 793 2.20 -21.42 27.75
C GLU A 793 3.12 -21.31 26.53
N HIS A 794 3.04 -20.21 25.77
CA HIS A 794 3.81 -19.99 24.54
C HIS A 794 4.91 -18.93 24.67
N THR A 795 5.15 -18.42 25.87
CA THR A 795 6.22 -17.45 26.12
C THR A 795 7.59 -18.10 25.95
N GLU A 796 8.41 -17.60 25.01
CA GLU A 796 9.80 -18.00 24.84
C GLU A 796 10.79 -17.11 25.57
N GLY A 797 10.41 -15.86 25.87
CA GLY A 797 11.25 -14.90 26.59
C GLY A 797 10.46 -13.85 27.37
N VAL A 798 11.02 -13.38 28.48
CA VAL A 798 10.41 -12.35 29.35
C VAL A 798 11.37 -11.21 29.59
N LEU A 799 11.02 -10.03 29.06
CA LEU A 799 11.69 -8.77 29.36
C LEU A 799 10.88 -7.97 30.39
N ARG A 800 11.53 -7.52 31.45
CA ARG A 800 10.94 -6.60 32.43
C ARG A 800 11.59 -5.24 32.28
N LEU A 801 10.79 -4.23 31.95
CA LEU A 801 11.23 -2.84 32.01
C LEU A 801 10.94 -2.33 33.43
N VAL A 802 11.98 -1.95 34.16
CA VAL A 802 11.87 -1.49 35.55
C VAL A 802 12.17 0.01 35.62
N PRO A 803 11.57 0.76 36.57
CA PRO A 803 11.89 2.17 36.76
C PRO A 803 13.40 2.39 36.94
N GLY A 804 13.99 3.15 36.02
CA GLY A 804 15.37 3.63 36.08
C GLY A 804 15.44 5.03 36.70
N GLU A 805 16.63 5.41 37.18
CA GLU A 805 16.92 6.76 37.67
C GLU A 805 16.76 7.86 36.62
#